data_AF-A0AAE9XP28-F1
#
_entry.id   AF-A0AAE9XP28-F1
#
_cell.length_a   1.000
_cell.length_b   1.000
_cell.length_c   1.000
_cell.angle_alpha   90.00
_cell.angle_beta   90.00
_cell.angle_gamma   90.00
#
_symmetry.space_group_name_H-M   'P 1'
#
loop_
_entity.id
_entity.type
_entity.pdbx_description
1 polymer ?
#
loop_
_entity_poly.entity_id
_entity_poly.type
_entity_poly.pdbx_seq_one_letter_code
_entity_poly.pdbx_strand_id
1 'polypeptide(L)'
;MKNKATLECYVTGQERLATPEEVVRQEYAKMLVEDYGYSKKDLIFEYPVKKSPSDTRRSVPVDIAVMENGTPKIFVETKKPEVKEGIEQLKNYMDFTPGVKFGVWTNGNNDDEEVGIHYIEKVVQKNTIDYIDIFNIPEKGYYSIDEQLRKKDLKPTNNLKKIFKNMRGFIAANATGTTRDENILNELIAILICKIYDERYKSLNDYMDFIVINNDEKETANRIKDIFNNKIKQKYPQVYQKNESITLSDDIITYVVAQLQKYSITGSSHQIVSNAFESIIGYASKGSQGQFFTPKNVIELMVNIVKPGKYETLLDPASGTAGFLTGAMNYVWNDIESLNMEVSAKEEEKKEYAMTKLFGIEKDNFLAKISKAYMAVLGDGKSGIHIADSLNNQQWDSSIKANIKEDYFDLILTNPPFGKDIKVKQETKEKYEFDDVDLIFIERSLQLLQDGGILGIILPETIFHSPSNNKVREKFFYKNNIKAIVDIPHDTFRPYNNAKCDIIFIQKNRPQQDNILAIKVDNIGHNHLGEDTYEYDLDSNTFDTEVVKEDISKIIRLLQNSDYMMVKNKSEKYYTDDDKQYLSQYDYDKNIKVIDSAKVIKSDLLVARNYFDVEINANHKVSISQLIEEKIITHFDGHGSPKSYLKGLGTIPYIRVKDIVNMELYINPLDLIPEFEANRLQSDEKQIKEKDIVFVRRGSYRIGDVGIVYKKDLDAVLTRELLVLRVDKLNNKYHITPHNLLYLMNSKEVKAQVNNKVMMDTTLPNIGNRWKDLYIPIYSKETMNDLSAKMESLYDSRSVFWNEFSDIYLNENELI
;
A
#
# COMPACT_ATOMS: atom_id res chain seq x y z
N MET A 1 35.42 18.93 10.58
CA MET A 1 35.12 18.25 11.85
C MET A 1 33.72 17.68 11.71
N LYS A 2 33.55 16.34 11.70
CA LYS A 2 32.21 15.75 11.62
C LYS A 2 31.49 16.08 12.93
N ASN A 3 30.38 16.83 12.87
CA ASN A 3 29.45 16.96 14.00
C ASN A 3 29.03 15.54 14.38
N LYS A 4 29.51 15.04 15.52
CA LYS A 4 29.03 13.78 16.06
C LYS A 4 27.62 14.04 16.58
N ALA A 5 26.64 13.31 16.06
CA ALA A 5 25.27 13.40 16.54
C ALA A 5 25.23 13.16 18.06
N THR A 6 24.49 14.00 18.77
CA THR A 6 24.20 13.86 20.19
C THR A 6 22.72 13.52 20.36
N LEU A 7 22.38 12.87 21.48
CA LEU A 7 21.01 12.59 21.88
C LEU A 7 20.82 13.02 23.34
N GLU A 8 19.60 13.37 23.71
CA GLU A 8 19.24 13.65 25.10
C GLU A 8 18.99 12.33 25.84
N CYS A 9 19.67 12.14 26.98
CA CYS A 9 19.51 10.95 27.79
C CYS A 9 18.11 10.92 28.43
N TYR A 10 17.32 9.88 28.15
CA TYR A 10 15.96 9.73 28.67
C TYR A 10 15.88 9.75 30.21
N VAL A 11 16.89 9.20 30.87
CA VAL A 11 16.93 9.08 32.35
C VAL A 11 17.44 10.35 33.02
N THR A 12 18.51 10.97 32.50
CA THR A 12 19.19 12.09 33.17
C THR A 12 18.93 13.47 32.58
N GLY A 13 18.38 13.56 31.35
CA GLY A 13 18.19 14.82 30.61
C GLY A 13 19.48 15.48 30.11
N GLN A 14 20.62 14.79 30.21
CA GLN A 14 21.92 15.31 29.73
C GLN A 14 22.20 14.89 28.30
N GLU A 15 22.86 15.76 27.52
CA GLU A 15 23.34 15.41 26.19
C GLU A 15 24.45 14.35 26.24
N ARG A 16 24.34 13.35 25.37
CA ARG A 16 25.31 12.27 25.21
C ARG A 16 25.61 12.03 23.73
N LEU A 17 26.80 11.50 23.43
CA LEU A 17 27.16 11.11 22.06
C LEU A 17 26.28 9.94 21.60
N ALA A 18 25.63 10.06 20.46
CA ALA A 18 24.76 9.03 19.88
C ALA A 18 25.59 7.91 19.23
N THR A 19 26.28 7.12 20.05
CA THR A 19 26.89 5.87 19.58
C THR A 19 25.79 4.81 19.35
N PRO A 20 26.01 3.79 18.51
CA PRO A 20 25.03 2.72 18.32
C PRO A 20 24.61 2.04 19.64
N GLU A 21 25.56 1.85 20.55
CA GLU A 21 25.32 1.31 21.90
C GLU A 21 24.48 2.26 22.76
N GLU A 22 24.76 3.56 22.70
CA GLU A 22 23.97 4.55 23.43
C GLU A 22 22.52 4.60 22.96
N VAL A 23 22.26 4.51 21.66
CA VAL A 23 20.89 4.47 21.11
C VAL A 23 20.11 3.30 21.69
N VAL A 24 20.71 2.11 21.73
CA VAL A 24 20.10 0.89 22.30
C VAL A 24 19.87 1.03 23.80
N ARG A 25 20.84 1.59 24.53
CA ARG A 25 20.72 1.88 25.97
C ARG A 25 19.54 2.81 26.26
N GLN A 26 19.34 3.85 25.45
CA GLN A 26 18.21 4.76 25.59
C GLN A 26 16.86 4.08 25.30
N GLU A 27 16.77 3.28 24.23
CA GLU A 27 15.56 2.53 23.91
C GLU A 27 15.17 1.58 25.05
N TYR A 28 16.14 0.82 25.59
CA TYR A 28 15.87 -0.14 26.65
C TYR A 28 15.53 0.56 27.98
N ALA A 29 16.17 1.69 28.29
CA ALA A 29 15.83 2.50 29.46
C ALA A 29 14.39 3.03 29.39
N LYS A 30 13.92 3.45 28.21
CA LYS A 30 12.53 3.85 28.00
C LYS A 30 11.57 2.70 28.27
N MET A 31 11.89 1.50 27.78
CA MET A 31 11.12 0.28 28.05
C MET A 31 11.05 -0.06 29.54
N LEU A 32 12.17 0.02 30.28
CA LEU A 32 12.19 -0.20 31.74
C LEU A 32 11.25 0.75 32.51
N VAL A 33 11.12 1.98 32.03
CA VAL A 33 10.25 2.98 32.67
C VAL A 33 8.79 2.81 32.28
N GLU A 34 8.52 2.76 30.98
CA GLU A 34 7.15 2.77 30.45
C GLU A 34 6.45 1.42 30.63
N ASP A 35 7.17 0.32 30.41
CA ASP A 35 6.57 -1.02 30.39
C ASP A 35 6.79 -1.77 31.71
N TYR A 36 7.95 -1.63 32.37
CA TYR A 36 8.28 -2.37 33.61
C TYR A 36 8.02 -1.57 34.90
N GLY A 37 7.64 -0.29 34.78
CA GLY A 37 7.23 0.55 35.91
C GLY A 37 8.37 1.03 36.81
N TYR A 38 9.64 0.88 36.40
CA TYR A 38 10.76 1.48 37.11
C TYR A 38 10.77 3.00 36.92
N SER A 39 11.04 3.77 37.97
CA SER A 39 11.18 5.22 37.84
C SER A 39 12.57 5.55 37.28
N LYS A 40 12.71 6.73 36.65
CA LYS A 40 14.03 7.22 36.21
C LYS A 40 15.08 7.24 37.34
N LYS A 41 14.65 7.40 38.60
CA LYS A 41 15.54 7.39 39.78
C LYS A 41 16.04 5.99 40.16
N ASP A 42 15.35 4.95 39.72
CA ASP A 42 15.74 3.56 39.97
C ASP A 42 16.82 3.10 38.97
N LEU A 43 17.07 3.85 37.90
CA LEU A 43 18.04 3.49 36.86
C LEU A 43 19.36 4.23 37.08
N ILE A 44 20.44 3.49 37.30
CA ILE A 44 21.80 4.02 37.34
C ILE A 44 22.54 3.58 36.09
N PHE A 45 23.01 4.54 35.31
CA PHE A 45 23.84 4.26 34.15
C PHE A 45 25.31 4.12 34.55
N GLU A 46 26.02 3.23 33.86
CA GLU A 46 27.45 2.96 34.05
C GLU A 46 27.78 2.58 35.51
N TYR A 47 26.96 1.68 36.08
CA TYR A 47 27.11 1.27 37.46
C TYR A 47 28.41 0.47 37.66
N PRO A 48 29.28 0.84 38.61
CA PRO A 48 30.59 0.22 38.75
C PRO A 48 30.51 -1.18 39.36
N VAL A 49 30.98 -2.19 38.63
CA VAL A 49 31.08 -3.59 39.07
C VAL A 49 32.54 -4.01 39.22
N LYS A 50 32.88 -4.87 40.19
CA LYS A 50 34.26 -5.32 40.39
C LYS A 50 34.78 -6.09 39.17
N LYS A 51 36.08 -5.96 38.85
CA LYS A 51 36.70 -6.69 37.73
C LYS A 51 37.02 -8.15 38.05
N SER A 52 37.23 -8.48 39.32
CA SER A 52 37.44 -9.85 39.81
C SER A 52 37.03 -9.95 41.30
N PRO A 53 36.86 -11.16 41.85
CA PRO A 53 36.47 -11.35 43.26
C PRO A 53 37.44 -10.71 44.27
N SER A 54 38.72 -10.58 43.91
CA SER A 54 39.80 -10.05 44.76
C SER A 54 40.14 -8.58 44.50
N ASP A 55 39.59 -7.95 43.46
CA ASP A 55 39.92 -6.57 43.10
C ASP A 55 39.11 -5.57 43.94
N THR A 56 39.82 -4.71 44.69
CA THR A 56 39.24 -3.65 45.52
C THR A 56 39.45 -2.26 44.92
N ARG A 57 40.15 -2.14 43.78
CA ARG A 57 40.53 -0.85 43.18
C ARG A 57 40.05 -0.66 41.74
N ARG A 58 39.74 -1.72 40.99
CA ARG A 58 39.31 -1.61 39.59
C ARG A 58 37.87 -2.10 39.40
N SER A 59 37.03 -1.22 38.83
CA SER A 59 35.66 -1.53 38.42
C SER A 59 35.49 -1.40 36.91
N VAL A 60 34.57 -2.17 36.35
CA VAL A 60 34.06 -2.05 34.98
C VAL A 60 32.58 -1.66 35.09
N PRO A 61 32.10 -0.65 34.35
CA PRO A 61 30.71 -0.25 34.41
C PRO A 61 29.83 -1.25 33.65
N VAL A 62 28.69 -1.61 34.24
CA VAL A 62 27.56 -2.19 33.49
C VAL A 62 26.66 -1.07 32.99
N ASP A 63 26.07 -1.22 31.81
CA ASP A 63 25.36 -0.13 31.13
C ASP A 63 24.19 0.45 31.93
N ILE A 64 23.32 -0.41 32.44
CA ILE A 64 22.21 -0.02 33.30
C ILE A 64 22.16 -0.96 34.51
N ALA A 65 22.14 -0.39 35.71
CA ALA A 65 21.72 -1.08 36.92
C ALA A 65 20.35 -0.57 37.36
N VAL A 66 19.41 -1.49 37.53
CA VAL A 66 18.11 -1.21 38.13
C VAL A 66 18.20 -1.44 39.64
N MET A 67 17.96 -0.38 40.38
CA MET A 67 18.10 -0.31 41.83
C MET A 67 16.76 -0.54 42.51
N GLU A 68 16.77 -1.36 43.55
CA GLU A 68 15.63 -1.55 44.44
C GLU A 68 16.10 -1.49 45.89
N ASN A 69 15.45 -0.64 46.69
CA ASN A 69 15.81 -0.38 48.09
C ASN A 69 17.31 -0.06 48.28
N GLY A 70 17.93 0.63 47.32
CA GLY A 70 19.33 1.04 47.37
C GLY A 70 20.35 -0.05 46.97
N THR A 71 19.89 -1.22 46.48
CA THR A 71 20.77 -2.29 45.99
C THR A 71 20.46 -2.64 44.52
N PRO A 72 21.46 -2.99 43.69
CA PRO A 72 21.21 -3.39 42.31
C PRO A 72 20.55 -4.78 42.28
N LYS A 73 19.46 -4.89 41.52
CA LYS A 73 18.70 -6.14 41.33
C LYS A 73 18.79 -6.69 39.93
N ILE A 74 18.84 -5.79 38.95
CA ILE A 74 18.86 -6.13 37.52
C ILE A 74 20.02 -5.40 36.86
N PHE A 75 20.76 -6.12 36.04
CA PHE A 75 21.78 -5.55 35.17
C PHE A 75 21.36 -5.67 33.72
N VAL A 76 21.56 -4.60 32.94
CA VAL A 76 21.38 -4.60 31.48
C VAL A 76 22.72 -4.25 30.84
N GLU A 77 23.17 -5.09 29.93
CA GLU A 77 24.35 -4.88 29.09
C GLU A 77 23.90 -4.67 27.64
N THR A 78 24.43 -3.64 26.98
CA THR A 78 24.10 -3.31 25.59
C THR A 78 25.33 -3.47 24.70
N LYS A 79 25.33 -4.34 23.68
CA LYS A 79 26.54 -4.53 22.82
C LYS A 79 26.28 -4.91 21.36
N LYS A 80 27.20 -4.48 20.49
CA LYS A 80 27.48 -5.00 19.14
C LYS A 80 28.92 -5.54 19.16
N PRO A 81 29.22 -6.85 19.19
CA PRO A 81 28.89 -7.71 18.04
C PRO A 81 28.64 -9.22 18.32
N GLU A 82 28.89 -9.78 19.51
CA GLU A 82 28.78 -11.23 19.76
C GLU A 82 28.00 -11.57 21.05
N VAL A 83 26.86 -12.26 20.88
CA VAL A 83 25.90 -12.63 21.93
C VAL A 83 26.56 -13.41 23.07
N LYS A 84 27.39 -14.42 22.73
CA LYS A 84 27.99 -15.32 23.72
C LYS A 84 28.97 -14.61 24.65
N GLU A 85 29.83 -13.74 24.10
CA GLU A 85 30.79 -12.98 24.90
C GLU A 85 30.08 -11.97 25.81
N GLY A 86 29.02 -11.31 25.30
CA GLY A 86 28.23 -10.36 26.06
C GLY A 86 27.47 -11.00 27.22
N ILE A 87 26.88 -12.18 27.02
CA ILE A 87 26.20 -12.93 28.08
C ILE A 87 27.19 -13.39 29.16
N GLU A 88 28.37 -13.89 28.79
CA GLU A 88 29.40 -14.28 29.77
C GLU A 88 29.92 -13.08 30.57
N GLN A 89 30.07 -11.92 29.93
CA GLN A 89 30.42 -10.67 30.61
C GLN A 89 29.34 -10.25 31.61
N LEU A 90 28.06 -10.33 31.22
CA LEU A 90 26.92 -10.04 32.09
C LEU A 90 26.87 -10.99 33.29
N LYS A 91 27.04 -12.30 33.10
CA LYS A 91 27.13 -13.29 34.19
C LYS A 91 28.25 -12.93 35.18
N ASN A 92 29.43 -12.56 34.68
CA ASN A 92 30.52 -12.11 35.54
C ASN A 92 30.13 -10.89 36.39
N TYR A 93 29.41 -9.91 35.82
CA TYR A 93 28.93 -8.76 36.59
C TYR A 93 27.95 -9.17 37.70
N MET A 94 27.03 -10.07 37.39
CA MET A 94 26.07 -10.62 38.34
C MET A 94 26.76 -11.46 39.43
N ASP A 95 27.87 -12.12 39.14
CA ASP A 95 28.67 -12.85 40.13
C ASP A 95 29.39 -11.97 41.11
N PHE A 96 29.92 -10.85 40.64
CA PHE A 96 30.71 -9.95 41.48
C PHE A 96 29.86 -8.96 42.29
N THR A 97 28.54 -8.93 42.07
CA THR A 97 27.62 -8.01 42.74
C THR A 97 26.56 -8.77 43.55
N PRO A 98 26.72 -8.85 44.89
CA PRO A 98 25.70 -9.44 45.74
C PRO A 98 24.35 -8.73 45.61
N GLY A 99 23.27 -9.49 45.48
CA GLY A 99 21.90 -8.97 45.40
C GLY A 99 21.33 -8.85 43.99
N VAL A 100 22.18 -8.91 42.95
CA VAL A 100 21.74 -8.96 41.55
C VAL A 100 21.24 -10.36 41.23
N LYS A 101 19.98 -10.43 40.80
CA LYS A 101 19.29 -11.69 40.53
C LYS A 101 19.01 -11.87 39.03
N PHE A 102 18.79 -10.77 38.31
CA PHE A 102 18.41 -10.81 36.90
C PHE A 102 19.41 -10.06 36.02
N GLY A 103 19.62 -10.57 34.81
CA GLY A 103 20.48 -9.98 33.80
C GLY A 103 19.75 -9.86 32.47
N VAL A 104 20.02 -8.80 31.74
CA VAL A 104 19.54 -8.57 30.38
C VAL A 104 20.73 -8.25 29.48
N TRP A 105 20.79 -8.86 28.31
CA TRP A 105 21.71 -8.48 27.25
C TRP A 105 20.93 -8.09 25.99
N THR A 106 21.30 -7.00 25.30
CA THR A 106 20.65 -6.59 24.04
C THR A 106 21.60 -5.90 23.07
N ASN A 107 21.38 -6.10 21.77
CA ASN A 107 22.08 -5.44 20.66
C ASN A 107 21.23 -4.39 19.92
N GLY A 108 19.98 -4.16 20.33
CA GLY A 108 19.05 -3.24 19.69
C GLY A 108 18.18 -3.84 18.58
N ASN A 109 17.23 -3.05 18.07
CA ASN A 109 16.34 -3.44 16.96
C ASN A 109 16.82 -2.84 15.64
N ASN A 110 17.92 -3.34 15.08
CA ASN A 110 18.27 -3.02 13.69
C ASN A 110 17.63 -4.05 12.76
N ASP A 111 16.91 -3.58 11.73
CA ASP A 111 16.06 -4.39 10.83
C ASP A 111 16.76 -5.50 10.03
N ASP A 112 18.10 -5.57 10.07
CA ASP A 112 18.94 -6.46 9.24
C ASP A 112 19.71 -7.56 10.01
N GLU A 113 19.64 -7.60 11.34
CA GLU A 113 20.30 -8.63 12.17
C GLU A 113 19.26 -9.41 12.99
N GLU A 114 19.50 -10.71 13.26
CA GLU A 114 18.66 -11.53 14.16
C GLU A 114 18.47 -10.81 15.51
N VAL A 115 17.30 -10.21 15.75
CA VAL A 115 16.96 -9.48 17.00
C VAL A 115 16.68 -10.50 18.13
N GLY A 116 17.08 -10.31 19.39
CA GLY A 116 17.76 -9.15 19.97
C GLY A 116 17.23 -8.72 21.35
N ILE A 117 17.18 -9.61 22.35
CA ILE A 117 17.30 -9.39 23.81
C ILE A 117 17.42 -10.79 24.45
N HIS A 118 18.36 -11.00 25.37
CA HIS A 118 18.50 -12.20 26.20
C HIS A 118 18.28 -11.88 27.67
N TYR A 119 17.54 -12.72 28.38
CA TYR A 119 17.30 -12.57 29.82
C TYR A 119 17.83 -13.79 30.57
N ILE A 120 18.47 -13.55 31.71
CA ILE A 120 19.01 -14.61 32.57
C ILE A 120 18.65 -14.38 34.03
N GLU A 121 18.32 -15.46 34.74
CA GLU A 121 18.17 -15.48 36.20
C GLU A 121 19.34 -16.22 36.83
N LYS A 122 19.93 -15.60 37.84
CA LYS A 122 20.96 -16.22 38.67
C LYS A 122 20.32 -16.98 39.81
N VAL A 123 20.53 -18.30 39.84
CA VAL A 123 20.00 -19.20 40.86
C VAL A 123 21.16 -19.76 41.70
N VAL A 124 21.07 -19.60 43.02
CA VAL A 124 22.09 -20.06 43.96
C VAL A 124 21.57 -21.28 44.72
N GLN A 125 22.11 -22.47 44.47
CA GLN A 125 21.73 -23.71 45.15
C GLN A 125 22.92 -24.32 45.89
N LYS A 126 22.84 -24.50 47.22
CA LYS A 126 23.79 -25.29 48.04
C LYS A 126 25.29 -25.21 47.61
N ASN A 127 25.78 -23.99 47.32
CA ASN A 127 27.13 -23.62 46.87
C ASN A 127 27.47 -23.71 45.36
N THR A 128 26.51 -23.95 44.47
CA THR A 128 26.65 -23.73 43.02
C THR A 128 25.83 -22.53 42.58
N ILE A 129 26.38 -21.76 41.63
CA ILE A 129 25.67 -20.69 40.93
C ILE A 129 25.33 -21.23 39.55
N ASP A 130 24.04 -21.31 39.27
CA ASP A 130 23.52 -21.67 37.96
C ASP A 130 22.83 -20.45 37.33
N TYR A 131 22.86 -20.39 36.01
CA TYR A 131 22.17 -19.37 35.22
C TYR A 131 21.11 -20.06 34.38
N ILE A 132 19.87 -19.60 34.54
CA ILE A 132 18.74 -20.11 33.78
C ILE A 132 18.33 -19.03 32.79
N ASP A 133 18.20 -19.41 31.53
CA ASP A 133 17.59 -18.53 30.54
C ASP A 133 16.11 -18.35 30.92
N ILE A 134 15.71 -17.09 31.05
CA ILE A 134 14.33 -16.71 31.35
C ILE A 134 13.78 -15.95 30.15
N PHE A 135 12.47 -15.83 30.07
CA PHE A 135 11.85 -15.15 28.94
C PHE A 135 11.65 -13.65 29.16
N ASN A 136 11.78 -13.18 30.41
CA ASN A 136 11.59 -11.78 30.78
C ASN A 136 12.23 -11.46 32.15
N ILE A 137 12.21 -10.21 32.61
CA ILE A 137 12.58 -9.82 33.99
C ILE A 137 11.34 -9.35 34.80
N PRO A 138 11.37 -9.39 36.14
CA PRO A 138 10.27 -8.87 36.95
C PRO A 138 10.06 -7.36 36.80
N GLU A 139 8.82 -6.92 36.98
CA GLU A 139 8.46 -5.51 37.09
C GLU A 139 8.75 -4.98 38.50
N LYS A 140 8.76 -3.64 38.65
CA LYS A 140 8.97 -3.01 39.94
C LYS A 140 7.91 -3.48 40.95
N GLY A 141 8.37 -4.07 42.07
CA GLY A 141 7.50 -4.58 43.14
C GLY A 141 7.16 -6.06 43.06
N TYR A 142 7.65 -6.80 42.05
CA TYR A 142 7.46 -8.25 41.89
C TYR A 142 8.78 -9.00 42.11
N TYR A 143 8.75 -10.14 42.80
CA TYR A 143 9.93 -10.95 43.15
C TYR A 143 10.32 -12.00 42.09
N SER A 144 9.37 -12.41 41.24
CA SER A 144 9.60 -13.32 40.11
C SER A 144 8.65 -13.01 38.95
N ILE A 145 8.95 -13.58 37.77
CA ILE A 145 8.11 -13.50 36.57
C ILE A 145 6.83 -14.33 36.74
N ASP A 146 6.89 -15.36 37.60
CA ASP A 146 5.81 -16.30 37.91
C ASP A 146 4.81 -15.78 38.95
N GLU A 147 4.95 -14.52 39.41
CA GLU A 147 3.93 -13.96 40.30
C GLU A 147 2.57 -14.00 39.61
N GLN A 148 1.57 -14.56 40.30
CA GLN A 148 0.26 -14.85 39.73
C GLN A 148 -0.41 -13.54 39.30
N LEU A 149 -0.25 -13.17 38.02
CA LEU A 149 -0.85 -11.99 37.43
C LEU A 149 -2.36 -12.13 37.54
N ARG A 150 -3.02 -11.14 38.11
CA ARG A 150 -4.48 -11.02 38.03
C ARG A 150 -4.85 -10.17 36.83
N LYS A 151 -6.08 -10.31 36.36
CA LYS A 151 -6.57 -9.50 35.23
C LYS A 151 -6.38 -7.99 35.44
N LYS A 152 -6.58 -7.50 36.67
CA LYS A 152 -6.37 -6.08 37.01
C LYS A 152 -4.91 -5.60 36.91
N ASP A 153 -3.95 -6.53 36.92
CA ASP A 153 -2.53 -6.22 36.86
C ASP A 153 -2.04 -6.07 35.40
N LEU A 154 -2.88 -6.44 34.43
CA LEU A 154 -2.58 -6.31 33.00
C LEU A 154 -2.58 -4.84 32.56
N LYS A 155 -1.59 -4.47 31.76
CA LYS A 155 -1.41 -3.09 31.28
C LYS A 155 -1.75 -2.95 29.80
N PRO A 156 -2.54 -1.95 29.38
CA PRO A 156 -2.58 -1.55 27.98
C PRO A 156 -1.18 -1.19 27.47
N THR A 157 -0.89 -1.41 26.19
CA THR A 157 0.40 -1.03 25.60
C THR A 157 0.20 -0.36 24.25
N ASN A 158 1.02 0.63 23.94
CA ASN A 158 1.05 1.30 22.63
C ASN A 158 2.00 0.58 21.65
N ASN A 159 2.74 -0.44 22.11
CA ASN A 159 3.82 -1.09 21.37
C ASN A 159 3.44 -2.46 20.79
N LEU A 160 2.14 -2.81 20.71
CA LEU A 160 1.69 -4.12 20.20
C LEU A 160 2.28 -4.47 18.83
N LYS A 161 2.36 -3.50 17.91
CA LYS A 161 2.95 -3.68 16.58
C LYS A 161 4.38 -4.25 16.64
N LYS A 162 5.22 -3.70 17.52
CA LYS A 162 6.62 -4.15 17.70
C LYS A 162 6.68 -5.54 18.33
N ILE A 163 5.87 -5.78 19.36
CA ILE A 163 5.78 -7.09 20.03
C ILE A 163 5.38 -8.18 19.01
N PHE A 164 4.41 -7.87 18.17
CA PHE A 164 3.90 -8.75 17.11
C PHE A 164 4.97 -9.08 16.06
N LYS A 165 5.72 -8.07 15.59
CA LYS A 165 6.85 -8.25 14.67
C LYS A 165 7.95 -9.13 15.29
N ASN A 166 8.28 -8.91 16.56
CA ASN A 166 9.30 -9.67 17.28
C ASN A 166 8.91 -11.14 17.48
N MET A 167 7.65 -11.41 17.87
CA MET A 167 7.15 -12.79 17.98
C MET A 167 7.21 -13.53 16.65
N ARG A 168 6.75 -12.90 15.56
CA ARG A 168 6.82 -13.50 14.21
C ARG A 168 8.26 -13.77 13.78
N GLY A 169 9.17 -12.81 13.98
CA GLY A 169 10.59 -12.97 13.67
C GLY A 169 11.23 -14.14 14.43
N PHE A 170 10.93 -14.25 15.73
CA PHE A 170 11.42 -15.35 16.55
C PHE A 170 10.89 -16.71 16.09
N ILE A 171 9.59 -16.82 15.78
CA ILE A 171 9.01 -18.06 15.25
C ILE A 171 9.65 -18.42 13.91
N ALA A 172 9.83 -17.45 13.01
CA ALA A 172 10.43 -17.68 11.69
C ALA A 172 11.88 -18.20 11.77
N ALA A 173 12.65 -17.73 12.75
CA ALA A 173 14.04 -18.14 12.95
C ALA A 173 14.18 -19.53 13.61
N ASN A 174 13.26 -19.89 14.51
CA ASN A 174 13.42 -21.05 15.40
C ASN A 174 12.48 -22.23 15.09
N ALA A 175 11.38 -22.03 14.37
CA ALA A 175 10.43 -23.10 14.09
C ALA A 175 10.96 -24.11 13.06
N THR A 176 11.13 -25.36 13.47
CA THR A 176 11.53 -26.44 12.57
C THR A 176 10.40 -26.83 11.60
N GLY A 177 10.68 -26.86 10.30
CA GLY A 177 9.74 -27.35 9.27
C GLY A 177 8.66 -26.35 8.85
N THR A 178 8.66 -25.11 9.39
CA THR A 178 7.66 -24.08 9.08
C THR A 178 8.36 -22.79 8.65
N THR A 179 8.67 -22.66 7.36
CA THR A 179 9.27 -21.45 6.76
C THR A 179 8.26 -20.58 6.01
N ARG A 180 7.03 -21.07 5.81
CA ARG A 180 5.95 -20.32 5.16
C ARG A 180 5.27 -19.40 6.16
N ASP A 181 5.22 -18.11 5.84
CA ASP A 181 4.60 -17.10 6.71
C ASP A 181 3.14 -17.43 7.05
N GLU A 182 2.35 -17.95 6.11
CA GLU A 182 0.97 -18.39 6.38
C GLU A 182 0.86 -19.31 7.62
N ASN A 183 1.75 -20.30 7.75
CA ASN A 183 1.73 -21.24 8.86
C ASN A 183 2.17 -20.58 10.17
N ILE A 184 3.22 -19.74 10.12
CA ILE A 184 3.70 -18.96 11.27
C ILE A 184 2.57 -18.08 11.83
N LEU A 185 1.85 -17.42 10.93
CA LEU A 185 0.74 -16.55 11.30
C LEU A 185 -0.45 -17.33 11.85
N ASN A 186 -0.77 -18.50 11.31
CA ASN A 186 -1.85 -19.34 11.82
C ASN A 186 -1.60 -19.74 13.28
N GLU A 187 -0.38 -20.17 13.59
CA GLU A 187 0.03 -20.58 14.94
C GLU A 187 0.07 -19.38 15.91
N LEU A 188 0.61 -18.24 15.48
CA LEU A 188 0.64 -17.02 16.29
C LEU A 188 -0.76 -16.51 16.63
N ILE A 189 -1.68 -16.53 15.66
CA ILE A 189 -3.08 -16.13 15.87
C ILE A 189 -3.80 -17.07 16.81
N ALA A 190 -3.56 -18.39 16.72
CA ALA A 190 -4.12 -19.36 17.65
C ALA A 190 -3.73 -19.04 19.11
N ILE A 191 -2.45 -18.73 19.36
CA ILE A 191 -1.97 -18.35 20.70
C ILE A 191 -2.57 -17.01 21.14
N LEU A 192 -2.66 -16.02 20.25
CA LEU A 192 -3.23 -14.71 20.57
C LEU A 192 -4.72 -14.79 20.96
N ILE A 193 -5.49 -15.66 20.29
CA ILE A 193 -6.89 -15.90 20.67
C ILE A 193 -6.99 -16.54 22.06
N CYS A 194 -6.06 -17.42 22.45
CA CYS A 194 -6.00 -17.94 23.81
C CYS A 194 -5.82 -16.81 24.84
N LYS A 195 -4.92 -15.84 24.58
CA LYS A 195 -4.73 -14.66 25.45
C LYS A 195 -6.00 -13.83 25.59
N ILE A 196 -6.64 -13.50 24.46
CA ILE A 196 -7.86 -12.70 24.44
C ILE A 196 -9.01 -13.42 25.16
N TYR A 197 -9.11 -14.73 24.98
CA TYR A 197 -10.09 -15.53 25.71
C TYR A 197 -9.84 -15.47 27.22
N ASP A 198 -8.61 -15.71 27.67
CA ASP A 198 -8.26 -15.66 29.08
C ASP A 198 -8.58 -14.28 29.70
N GLU A 199 -8.26 -13.19 29.00
CA GLU A 199 -8.63 -11.83 29.42
C GLU A 199 -10.14 -11.61 29.51
N ARG A 200 -10.91 -12.03 28.50
CA ARG A 200 -12.37 -11.74 28.44
C ARG A 200 -13.17 -12.48 29.49
N TYR A 201 -12.80 -13.72 29.79
CA TYR A 201 -13.58 -14.61 30.65
C TYR A 201 -13.19 -14.56 32.12
N LYS A 202 -12.26 -13.66 32.48
CA LYS A 202 -11.83 -13.45 33.87
C LYS A 202 -12.36 -12.15 34.46
N SER A 203 -12.62 -12.20 35.75
CA SER A 203 -12.89 -11.02 36.58
C SER A 203 -11.58 -10.35 36.97
N LEU A 204 -11.65 -9.07 37.39
CA LEU A 204 -10.46 -8.27 37.73
C LEU A 204 -9.52 -8.93 38.75
N ASN A 205 -10.06 -9.72 39.69
CA ASN A 205 -9.28 -10.37 40.74
C ASN A 205 -8.86 -11.81 40.42
N ASP A 206 -9.30 -12.37 39.28
CA ASP A 206 -8.96 -13.73 38.88
C ASP A 206 -7.53 -13.75 38.36
N TYR A 207 -6.81 -14.83 38.68
CA TYR A 207 -5.47 -15.09 38.15
C TYR A 207 -5.53 -15.47 36.68
N MET A 208 -4.60 -14.97 35.89
CA MET A 208 -4.46 -15.27 34.46
C MET A 208 -3.90 -16.68 34.25
N ASP A 209 -4.44 -17.40 33.27
CA ASP A 209 -3.96 -18.73 32.87
C ASP A 209 -2.93 -18.60 31.74
N PHE A 210 -3.02 -17.51 30.97
CA PHE A 210 -2.04 -17.12 29.96
C PHE A 210 -0.85 -16.44 30.63
N ILE A 211 -0.02 -17.25 31.29
CA ILE A 211 1.24 -16.86 31.91
C ILE A 211 2.28 -17.96 31.68
N VAL A 212 3.55 -17.60 31.74
CA VAL A 212 4.65 -18.55 31.92
C VAL A 212 4.51 -19.17 33.31
N ILE A 213 4.65 -20.48 33.39
CA ILE A 213 4.40 -21.24 34.62
C ILE A 213 5.72 -21.81 35.11
N ASN A 214 6.16 -21.38 36.29
CA ASN A 214 7.36 -21.90 36.96
C ASN A 214 8.63 -21.86 36.09
N ASN A 215 8.68 -20.96 35.11
CA ASN A 215 9.67 -20.96 34.02
C ASN A 215 9.86 -22.34 33.33
N ASP A 216 8.82 -23.19 33.32
CA ASP A 216 8.79 -24.51 32.69
C ASP A 216 8.07 -24.40 31.33
N GLU A 217 8.84 -24.60 30.26
CA GLU A 217 8.37 -24.53 28.88
C GLU A 217 7.24 -25.53 28.60
N LYS A 218 7.40 -26.75 29.12
CA LYS A 218 6.48 -27.85 28.88
C LYS A 218 5.17 -27.63 29.64
N GLU A 219 5.25 -27.18 30.89
CA GLU A 219 4.05 -26.84 31.66
C GLU A 219 3.29 -25.69 31.01
N THR A 220 4.00 -24.63 30.63
CA THR A 220 3.44 -23.43 29.95
C THR A 220 2.75 -23.83 28.64
N ALA A 221 3.46 -24.53 27.77
CA ALA A 221 2.93 -24.96 26.48
C ALA A 221 1.71 -25.87 26.63
N ASN A 222 1.70 -26.80 27.60
CA ASN A 222 0.55 -27.65 27.87
C ASN A 222 -0.68 -26.84 28.29
N ARG A 223 -0.52 -25.80 29.13
CA ARG A 223 -1.63 -24.93 29.53
C ARG A 223 -2.21 -24.16 28.34
N ILE A 224 -1.36 -23.59 27.48
CA ILE A 224 -1.83 -22.88 26.27
C ILE A 224 -2.52 -23.83 25.29
N LYS A 225 -1.94 -25.02 25.07
CA LYS A 225 -2.54 -26.08 24.24
C LYS A 225 -3.89 -26.53 24.83
N ASP A 226 -4.03 -26.60 26.16
CA ASP A 226 -5.29 -26.91 26.83
C ASP A 226 -6.35 -25.83 26.61
N ILE A 227 -6.02 -24.55 26.81
CA ILE A 227 -6.92 -23.42 26.51
C ILE A 227 -7.38 -23.49 25.06
N PHE A 228 -6.46 -23.71 24.12
CA PHE A 228 -6.79 -23.83 22.70
C PHE A 228 -7.75 -25.01 22.43
N ASN A 229 -7.36 -26.21 22.85
CA ASN A 229 -8.08 -27.44 22.56
C ASN A 229 -9.46 -27.51 23.23
N ASN A 230 -9.56 -27.05 24.48
CA ASN A 230 -10.74 -27.24 25.31
C ASN A 230 -11.62 -26.00 25.44
N LYS A 231 -11.10 -24.79 25.19
CA LYS A 231 -11.90 -23.56 25.26
C LYS A 231 -12.12 -22.95 23.88
N ILE A 232 -11.05 -22.69 23.14
CA ILE A 232 -11.12 -21.97 21.86
C ILE A 232 -11.88 -22.77 20.81
N LYS A 233 -11.53 -24.03 20.59
CA LYS A 233 -12.23 -24.87 19.58
C LYS A 233 -13.71 -25.07 19.88
N GLN A 234 -14.08 -25.13 21.17
CA GLN A 234 -15.49 -25.26 21.56
C GLN A 234 -16.27 -23.96 21.31
N LYS A 235 -15.62 -22.82 21.54
CA LYS A 235 -16.24 -21.50 21.36
C LYS A 235 -16.31 -21.07 19.90
N TYR A 236 -15.30 -21.42 19.11
CA TYR A 236 -15.19 -21.04 17.70
C TYR A 236 -15.06 -22.28 16.78
N PRO A 237 -16.04 -23.21 16.80
CA PRO A 237 -16.00 -24.45 16.02
C PRO A 237 -16.03 -24.22 14.50
N GLN A 238 -16.48 -23.04 14.06
CA GLN A 238 -16.46 -22.58 12.67
C GLN A 238 -15.11 -21.99 12.23
N VAL A 239 -14.18 -21.78 13.16
CA VAL A 239 -12.84 -21.23 12.91
C VAL A 239 -11.81 -22.36 13.01
N TYR A 240 -11.90 -23.21 14.03
CA TYR A 240 -10.92 -24.26 14.28
C TYR A 240 -11.52 -25.65 14.13
N GLN A 241 -10.87 -26.50 13.34
CA GLN A 241 -11.29 -27.89 13.16
C GLN A 241 -10.93 -28.72 14.42
N LYS A 242 -11.66 -29.82 14.66
CA LYS A 242 -11.43 -30.67 15.84
C LYS A 242 -9.99 -31.23 15.91
N ASN A 243 -9.41 -31.55 14.76
CA ASN A 243 -8.08 -32.12 14.61
C ASN A 243 -6.94 -31.09 14.55
N GLU A 244 -7.25 -29.80 14.44
CA GLU A 244 -6.24 -28.73 14.39
C GLU A 244 -5.62 -28.55 15.76
N SER A 245 -4.31 -28.32 15.90
CA SER A 245 -3.66 -28.07 17.19
C SER A 245 -2.52 -27.10 17.01
N ILE A 246 -2.11 -26.41 18.07
CA ILE A 246 -0.88 -25.63 18.07
C ILE A 246 0.29 -26.61 17.95
N THR A 247 1.04 -26.50 16.87
CA THR A 247 2.16 -27.40 16.52
C THR A 247 3.53 -26.85 16.88
N LEU A 248 3.61 -25.57 17.28
CA LEU A 248 4.84 -24.97 17.79
C LEU A 248 5.42 -25.75 18.98
N SER A 249 6.75 -25.76 19.04
CA SER A 249 7.51 -26.35 20.14
C SER A 249 7.30 -25.59 21.45
N ASP A 250 7.55 -26.27 22.57
CA ASP A 250 7.18 -25.78 23.89
C ASP A 250 7.96 -24.50 24.26
N ASP A 251 9.22 -24.39 23.83
CA ASP A 251 10.07 -23.20 23.96
C ASP A 251 9.50 -21.98 23.20
N ILE A 252 9.05 -22.18 21.95
CA ILE A 252 8.49 -21.11 21.12
C ILE A 252 7.16 -20.61 21.71
N ILE A 253 6.28 -21.52 22.16
CA ILE A 253 5.01 -21.15 22.79
C ILE A 253 5.29 -20.32 24.05
N THR A 254 6.23 -20.76 24.87
CA THR A 254 6.60 -20.09 26.12
C THR A 254 7.16 -18.69 25.87
N TYR A 255 8.00 -18.53 24.84
CA TYR A 255 8.47 -17.22 24.39
C TYR A 255 7.31 -16.29 24.02
N VAL A 256 6.37 -16.74 23.17
CA VAL A 256 5.20 -15.95 22.77
C VAL A 256 4.34 -15.56 23.98
N VAL A 257 4.15 -16.49 24.93
CA VAL A 257 3.40 -16.22 26.17
C VAL A 257 4.09 -15.14 27.00
N ALA A 258 5.40 -15.25 27.20
CA ALA A 258 6.17 -14.30 27.98
C ALA A 258 6.12 -12.86 27.43
N GLN A 259 6.06 -12.71 26.11
CA GLN A 259 5.94 -11.40 25.47
C GLN A 259 4.56 -10.77 25.69
N LEU A 260 3.49 -11.57 25.80
CA LEU A 260 2.10 -11.09 25.86
C LEU A 260 1.50 -11.08 27.28
N GLN A 261 2.03 -11.87 28.21
CA GLN A 261 1.36 -12.16 29.49
C GLN A 261 1.02 -10.92 30.32
N LYS A 262 1.88 -9.90 30.35
CA LYS A 262 1.70 -8.67 31.14
C LYS A 262 0.77 -7.64 30.49
N TYR A 263 0.53 -7.76 29.19
CA TYR A 263 -0.26 -6.79 28.46
C TYR A 263 -1.73 -7.18 28.45
N SER A 264 -2.60 -6.17 28.44
CA SER A 264 -4.01 -6.34 28.14
C SER A 264 -4.25 -6.04 26.66
N ILE A 265 -4.57 -7.07 25.89
CA ILE A 265 -4.99 -6.92 24.49
C ILE A 265 -6.38 -6.30 24.44
N THR A 266 -7.29 -6.69 25.33
CA THR A 266 -8.68 -6.17 25.30
C THR A 266 -8.84 -4.80 25.96
N GLY A 267 -7.89 -4.39 26.79
CA GLY A 267 -7.83 -3.04 27.38
C GLY A 267 -7.00 -2.04 26.57
N SER A 268 -6.26 -2.50 25.56
CA SER A 268 -5.57 -1.61 24.60
C SER A 268 -6.58 -1.00 23.63
N SER A 269 -6.28 0.20 23.10
CA SER A 269 -7.19 0.84 22.16
C SER A 269 -7.38 0.00 20.90
N HIS A 270 -8.59 0.02 20.34
CA HIS A 270 -8.92 -0.70 19.11
C HIS A 270 -7.94 -0.37 17.96
N GLN A 271 -7.48 0.89 17.89
CA GLN A 271 -6.51 1.32 16.88
C GLN A 271 -5.15 0.65 17.02
N ILE A 272 -4.64 0.48 18.25
CA ILE A 272 -3.35 -0.17 18.50
C ILE A 272 -3.42 -1.64 18.12
N VAL A 273 -4.50 -2.32 18.52
CA VAL A 273 -4.75 -3.72 18.18
C VAL A 273 -4.84 -3.88 16.66
N SER A 274 -5.63 -3.03 16.00
CA SER A 274 -5.78 -2.98 14.54
C SER A 274 -4.44 -2.84 13.82
N ASN A 275 -3.65 -1.83 14.19
CA ASN A 275 -2.33 -1.58 13.60
C ASN A 275 -1.37 -2.76 13.79
N ALA A 276 -1.46 -3.48 14.91
CA ALA A 276 -0.63 -4.64 15.18
C ALA A 276 -1.02 -5.84 14.27
N PHE A 277 -2.32 -6.14 14.15
CA PHE A 277 -2.81 -7.19 13.25
C PHE A 277 -2.47 -6.90 11.78
N GLU A 278 -2.67 -5.65 11.33
CA GLU A 278 -2.33 -5.21 9.98
C GLU A 278 -0.84 -5.44 9.66
N SER A 279 0.05 -5.13 10.61
CA SER A 279 1.49 -5.31 10.42
C SER A 279 1.89 -6.77 10.23
N ILE A 280 1.17 -7.71 10.85
CA ILE A 280 1.40 -9.14 10.72
C ILE A 280 0.81 -9.65 9.39
N ILE A 281 -0.40 -9.23 9.05
CA ILE A 281 -1.12 -9.64 7.84
C ILE A 281 -0.33 -9.27 6.57
N GLY A 282 0.36 -8.13 6.57
CA GLY A 282 1.22 -7.71 5.46
C GLY A 282 2.28 -8.75 5.05
N TYR A 283 2.76 -9.58 6.00
CA TYR A 283 3.70 -10.68 5.70
C TYR A 283 3.01 -11.87 5.01
N ALA A 284 1.76 -12.18 5.36
CA ALA A 284 0.95 -13.20 4.67
C ALA A 284 0.81 -12.89 3.18
N SER A 285 0.71 -11.59 2.85
CA SER A 285 0.53 -11.08 1.48
C SER A 285 1.67 -11.40 0.52
N LYS A 286 2.88 -11.69 1.03
CA LYS A 286 4.05 -11.95 0.19
C LYS A 286 4.08 -13.38 -0.37
N GLY A 287 3.20 -14.27 0.12
CA GLY A 287 3.34 -15.73 -0.04
C GLY A 287 2.32 -16.46 -0.91
N SER A 288 1.14 -15.92 -1.22
CA SER A 288 0.05 -16.67 -1.85
C SER A 288 -0.35 -16.18 -3.25
N GLN A 289 -0.75 -17.12 -4.12
CA GLN A 289 -1.05 -16.87 -5.53
C GLN A 289 -2.31 -16.01 -5.71
N GLY A 290 -2.15 -14.80 -6.26
CA GLY A 290 -3.27 -13.99 -6.77
C GLY A 290 -4.21 -13.39 -5.71
N GLN A 291 -3.84 -13.46 -4.43
CA GLN A 291 -4.56 -12.81 -3.32
C GLN A 291 -3.87 -11.46 -3.03
N PHE A 292 -4.61 -10.36 -3.14
CA PHE A 292 -4.07 -9.01 -2.94
C PHE A 292 -4.88 -8.30 -1.86
N PHE A 293 -4.21 -7.77 -0.84
CA PHE A 293 -4.88 -6.95 0.16
C PHE A 293 -5.08 -5.54 -0.36
N THR A 294 -6.23 -4.97 -0.05
CA THR A 294 -6.50 -3.56 -0.30
C THR A 294 -5.69 -2.72 0.68
N PRO A 295 -4.87 -1.76 0.21
CA PRO A 295 -4.16 -0.83 1.09
C PRO A 295 -5.12 -0.08 2.02
N LYS A 296 -4.67 0.19 3.24
CA LYS A 296 -5.48 0.83 4.29
C LYS A 296 -6.02 2.19 3.86
N ASN A 297 -5.17 3.02 3.27
CA ASN A 297 -5.56 4.33 2.74
C ASN A 297 -6.69 4.21 1.70
N VAL A 298 -6.65 3.22 0.79
CA VAL A 298 -7.73 2.95 -0.18
C VAL A 298 -9.02 2.54 0.52
N ILE A 299 -8.95 1.66 1.53
CA ILE A 299 -10.11 1.28 2.35
C ILE A 299 -10.73 2.53 2.99
N GLU A 300 -9.91 3.34 3.64
CA GLU A 300 -10.36 4.57 4.30
C GLU A 300 -10.99 5.55 3.30
N LEU A 301 -10.42 5.72 2.11
CA LEU A 301 -11.00 6.54 1.05
C LEU A 301 -12.39 6.05 0.65
N MET A 302 -12.54 4.76 0.36
CA MET A 302 -13.81 4.19 -0.08
C MET A 302 -14.89 4.30 1.01
N VAL A 303 -14.53 4.04 2.26
CA VAL A 303 -15.43 4.19 3.41
C VAL A 303 -15.84 5.65 3.60
N ASN A 304 -14.91 6.61 3.47
CA ASN A 304 -15.21 8.04 3.59
C ASN A 304 -16.04 8.61 2.41
N ILE A 305 -16.01 7.96 1.25
CA ILE A 305 -16.90 8.30 0.12
C ILE A 305 -18.33 7.81 0.39
N VAL A 306 -18.47 6.57 0.87
CA VAL A 306 -19.80 5.96 1.12
C VAL A 306 -20.45 6.45 2.41
N LYS A 307 -19.66 6.74 3.44
CA LYS A 307 -20.09 7.25 4.75
C LYS A 307 -21.15 6.35 5.41
N PRO A 308 -20.79 5.10 5.77
CA PRO A 308 -21.75 4.14 6.32
C PRO A 308 -22.42 4.69 7.59
N GLY A 309 -23.74 4.57 7.68
CA GLY A 309 -24.52 4.91 8.86
C GLY A 309 -24.61 3.76 9.86
N LYS A 310 -24.83 4.07 11.14
CA LYS A 310 -24.93 3.06 12.23
C LYS A 310 -26.10 2.07 12.11
N TYR A 311 -27.06 2.32 11.23
CA TYR A 311 -28.19 1.42 10.98
C TYR A 311 -28.07 0.64 9.66
N GLU A 312 -27.15 1.04 8.79
CA GLU A 312 -26.93 0.45 7.47
C GLU A 312 -26.10 -0.83 7.58
N THR A 313 -26.47 -1.81 6.78
CA THR A 313 -25.78 -3.08 6.63
C THR A 313 -24.72 -2.99 5.55
N LEU A 314 -23.52 -3.51 5.84
CA LEU A 314 -22.41 -3.57 4.91
C LEU A 314 -21.96 -5.01 4.70
N LEU A 315 -21.86 -5.41 3.43
CA LEU A 315 -21.31 -6.70 3.03
C LEU A 315 -20.03 -6.53 2.21
N ASP A 316 -19.02 -7.36 2.48
CA ASP A 316 -17.92 -7.63 1.55
C ASP A 316 -17.97 -9.10 1.08
N PRO A 317 -18.37 -9.39 -0.17
CA PRO A 317 -18.42 -10.75 -0.71
C PRO A 317 -17.05 -11.33 -1.05
N ALA A 318 -15.95 -10.59 -0.91
CA ALA A 318 -14.58 -11.08 -1.10
C ALA A 318 -13.69 -10.50 0.01
N SER A 319 -14.07 -10.80 1.26
CA SER A 319 -13.65 -10.02 2.42
C SER A 319 -12.17 -10.10 2.78
N GLY A 320 -11.42 -11.11 2.34
CA GLY A 320 -10.01 -11.27 2.66
C GLY A 320 -9.80 -11.19 4.19
N THR A 321 -8.94 -10.27 4.62
CA THR A 321 -8.66 -9.97 6.04
C THR A 321 -9.69 -9.06 6.74
N ALA A 322 -10.83 -8.82 6.10
CA ALA A 322 -11.91 -7.94 6.55
C ALA A 322 -11.52 -6.44 6.62
N GLY A 323 -10.68 -5.99 5.69
CA GLY A 323 -10.26 -4.59 5.59
C GLY A 323 -11.44 -3.61 5.50
N PHE A 324 -12.38 -3.82 4.58
CA PHE A 324 -13.55 -2.94 4.45
C PHE A 324 -14.49 -3.01 5.68
N LEU A 325 -14.64 -4.17 6.30
CA LEU A 325 -15.48 -4.32 7.49
C LEU A 325 -14.89 -3.56 8.69
N THR A 326 -13.58 -3.67 8.88
CA THR A 326 -12.87 -2.96 9.96
C THR A 326 -12.79 -1.46 9.69
N GLY A 327 -12.57 -1.05 8.44
CA GLY A 327 -12.63 0.36 8.04
C GLY A 327 -14.00 0.98 8.32
N ALA A 328 -15.09 0.30 7.94
CA ALA A 328 -16.45 0.75 8.21
C ALA A 328 -16.76 0.79 9.73
N MET A 329 -16.33 -0.24 10.47
CA MET A 329 -16.46 -0.28 11.92
C MET A 329 -15.79 0.91 12.61
N ASN A 330 -14.53 1.20 12.25
CA ASN A 330 -13.81 2.33 12.81
C ASN A 330 -14.47 3.66 12.45
N TYR A 331 -14.95 3.82 11.20
CA TYR A 331 -15.66 5.02 10.78
C TYR A 331 -16.92 5.27 11.62
N VAL A 332 -17.78 4.26 11.76
CA VAL A 332 -19.03 4.39 12.53
C VAL A 332 -18.76 4.56 14.02
N TRP A 333 -17.74 3.90 14.58
CA TRP A 333 -17.37 4.10 15.97
C TRP A 333 -16.85 5.51 16.27
N ASN A 334 -16.10 6.10 15.35
CA ASN A 334 -15.66 7.49 15.46
C ASN A 334 -16.86 8.45 15.37
N ASP A 335 -17.81 8.18 14.48
CA ASP A 335 -19.06 8.94 14.38
C ASP A 335 -19.86 8.86 15.70
N ILE A 336 -20.02 7.65 16.26
CA ILE A 336 -20.66 7.44 17.58
C ILE A 336 -19.90 8.16 18.71
N GLU A 337 -18.56 8.16 18.69
CA GLU A 337 -17.78 8.90 19.69
C GLU A 337 -17.98 10.40 19.61
N SER A 338 -18.24 10.95 18.43
CA SER A 338 -18.53 12.37 18.27
C SER A 338 -19.90 12.79 18.82
N LEU A 339 -20.81 11.82 19.05
CA LEU A 339 -22.15 12.09 19.57
C LEU A 339 -22.10 12.51 21.05
N ASN A 340 -22.96 13.46 21.41
CA ASN A 340 -23.14 13.89 22.80
C ASN A 340 -24.01 12.87 23.58
N MET A 341 -23.40 11.74 23.94
CA MET A 341 -24.02 10.61 24.63
C MET A 341 -23.17 10.14 25.81
N GLU A 342 -23.81 9.54 26.81
CA GLU A 342 -23.13 8.84 27.90
C GLU A 342 -22.20 7.74 27.36
N VAL A 343 -21.04 7.56 28.00
CA VAL A 343 -20.01 6.60 27.55
C VAL A 343 -20.58 5.19 27.42
N SER A 344 -21.41 4.75 28.37
CA SER A 344 -22.03 3.43 28.33
C SER A 344 -22.96 3.24 27.13
N ALA A 345 -23.69 4.28 26.74
CA ALA A 345 -24.59 4.23 25.58
C ALA A 345 -23.81 4.20 24.27
N LYS A 346 -22.69 4.93 24.18
CA LYS A 346 -21.78 4.85 23.03
C LYS A 346 -21.23 3.44 22.86
N GLU A 347 -20.78 2.81 23.94
CA GLU A 347 -20.25 1.44 23.89
C GLU A 347 -21.32 0.41 23.51
N GLU A 348 -22.57 0.61 23.92
CA GLU A 348 -23.70 -0.23 23.50
C GLU A 348 -23.96 -0.12 21.99
N GLU A 349 -24.04 1.10 21.45
CA GLU A 349 -24.25 1.36 20.02
C GLU A 349 -23.10 0.82 19.15
N LYS A 350 -21.84 1.03 19.58
CA LYS A 350 -20.66 0.48 18.90
C LYS A 350 -20.73 -1.04 18.80
N LYS A 351 -21.14 -1.69 19.89
CA LYS A 351 -21.27 -3.14 19.97
C LYS A 351 -22.44 -3.65 19.13
N GLU A 352 -23.59 -2.98 19.15
CA GLU A 352 -24.74 -3.33 18.33
C GLU A 352 -24.40 -3.27 16.84
N TYR A 353 -23.73 -2.20 16.40
CA TYR A 353 -23.27 -2.05 15.02
C TYR A 353 -22.37 -3.22 14.61
N ALA A 354 -21.31 -3.46 15.38
CA ALA A 354 -20.33 -4.50 15.09
C ALA A 354 -20.95 -5.92 15.08
N MET A 355 -21.96 -6.16 15.93
CA MET A 355 -22.64 -7.46 16.03
C MET A 355 -23.67 -7.72 14.92
N THR A 356 -24.27 -6.68 14.34
CA THR A 356 -25.50 -6.84 13.53
C THR A 356 -25.42 -6.25 12.12
N LYS A 357 -24.43 -5.41 11.82
CA LYS A 357 -24.39 -4.63 10.57
C LYS A 357 -23.27 -4.98 9.61
N LEU A 358 -22.26 -5.72 10.06
CA LEU A 358 -21.08 -6.05 9.25
C LEU A 358 -21.08 -7.52 8.83
N PHE A 359 -20.97 -7.76 7.52
CA PHE A 359 -21.04 -9.09 6.93
C PHE A 359 -19.88 -9.30 5.95
N GLY A 360 -19.31 -10.50 5.94
CA GLY A 360 -18.22 -10.86 5.02
C GLY A 360 -18.37 -12.27 4.51
N ILE A 361 -17.86 -12.53 3.31
CA ILE A 361 -17.67 -13.89 2.80
C ILE A 361 -16.23 -14.03 2.35
N GLU A 362 -15.56 -15.10 2.79
CA GLU A 362 -14.20 -15.43 2.37
C GLU A 362 -14.10 -16.91 2.05
N LYS A 363 -13.49 -17.23 0.91
CA LYS A 363 -13.36 -18.60 0.41
C LYS A 363 -12.13 -19.31 0.99
N ASP A 364 -11.07 -18.56 1.22
CA ASP A 364 -9.85 -19.05 1.82
C ASP A 364 -10.04 -19.26 3.33
N ASN A 365 -9.92 -20.52 3.75
CA ASN A 365 -10.13 -20.89 5.14
C ASN A 365 -9.12 -20.22 6.08
N PHE A 366 -7.87 -20.01 5.65
CA PHE A 366 -6.86 -19.37 6.47
C PHE A 366 -7.18 -17.87 6.66
N LEU A 367 -7.42 -17.13 5.58
CA LEU A 367 -7.78 -15.71 5.66
C LEU A 367 -9.06 -15.51 6.47
N ALA A 368 -10.09 -16.32 6.23
CA ALA A 368 -11.33 -16.21 6.98
C ALA A 368 -11.13 -16.43 8.49
N LYS A 369 -10.22 -17.33 8.90
CA LYS A 369 -9.88 -17.51 10.33
C LYS A 369 -9.23 -16.27 10.91
N ILE A 370 -8.26 -15.68 10.20
CA ILE A 370 -7.58 -14.45 10.62
C ILE A 370 -8.61 -13.34 10.82
N SER A 371 -9.49 -13.12 9.84
CA SER A 371 -10.47 -12.05 9.87
C SER A 371 -11.48 -12.22 10.99
N LYS A 372 -11.94 -13.46 11.22
CA LYS A 372 -12.85 -13.77 12.34
C LYS A 372 -12.20 -13.53 13.68
N ALA A 373 -10.95 -13.96 13.83
CA ALA A 373 -10.17 -13.72 15.04
C ALA A 373 -10.01 -12.22 15.27
N TYR A 374 -9.58 -11.49 14.24
CA TYR A 374 -9.33 -10.06 14.27
C TYR A 374 -10.60 -9.27 14.64
N MET A 375 -11.72 -9.51 13.96
CA MET A 375 -13.00 -8.87 14.27
C MET A 375 -13.50 -9.23 15.68
N ALA A 376 -13.29 -10.49 16.11
CA ALA A 376 -13.60 -10.91 17.47
C ALA A 376 -12.77 -10.12 18.49
N VAL A 377 -11.49 -9.86 18.24
CA VAL A 377 -10.63 -9.03 19.10
C VAL A 377 -11.18 -7.62 19.21
N LEU A 378 -11.57 -7.03 18.08
CA LEU A 378 -12.11 -5.67 18.03
C LEU A 378 -13.46 -5.55 18.75
N GLY A 379 -14.16 -6.65 19.03
CA GLY A 379 -15.36 -6.61 19.88
C GLY A 379 -16.68 -6.86 19.14
N ASP A 380 -16.61 -7.39 17.92
CA ASP A 380 -17.78 -7.71 17.09
C ASP A 380 -18.71 -8.79 17.67
N GLY A 381 -18.24 -9.58 18.65
CA GLY A 381 -18.98 -10.63 19.36
C GLY A 381 -19.42 -11.85 18.56
N LYS A 382 -19.47 -11.84 17.22
CA LYS A 382 -20.10 -12.92 16.42
C LYS A 382 -19.47 -13.23 15.06
N SER A 383 -18.47 -12.46 14.61
CA SER A 383 -17.84 -12.56 13.29
C SER A 383 -18.86 -12.80 12.18
N GLY A 384 -19.51 -11.74 11.68
CA GLY A 384 -20.40 -11.77 10.50
C GLY A 384 -19.70 -12.24 9.20
N ILE A 385 -18.50 -12.80 9.31
CA ILE A 385 -17.69 -13.39 8.26
C ILE A 385 -18.07 -14.87 8.11
N HIS A 386 -18.31 -15.28 6.88
CA HIS A 386 -18.71 -16.64 6.51
C HIS A 386 -17.63 -17.28 5.64
N ILE A 387 -17.21 -18.51 5.99
CA ILE A 387 -16.24 -19.26 5.19
C ILE A 387 -17.00 -19.97 4.08
N ALA A 388 -17.05 -19.38 2.89
CA ALA A 388 -17.82 -19.91 1.77
C ALA A 388 -17.38 -19.35 0.42
N ASP A 389 -17.81 -20.00 -0.65
CA ASP A 389 -17.72 -19.44 -2.00
C ASP A 389 -18.91 -18.52 -2.25
N SER A 390 -18.66 -17.21 -2.38
CA SER A 390 -19.68 -16.17 -2.61
C SER A 390 -20.47 -16.37 -3.90
N LEU A 391 -19.87 -17.05 -4.87
CA LEU A 391 -20.46 -17.29 -6.19
C LEU A 391 -21.31 -18.57 -6.22
N ASN A 392 -21.23 -19.41 -5.18
CA ASN A 392 -21.95 -20.68 -5.09
C ASN A 392 -22.85 -20.78 -3.85
N ASN A 393 -23.93 -19.99 -3.86
CA ASN A 393 -24.92 -19.94 -2.77
C ASN A 393 -25.64 -21.27 -2.48
N GLN A 394 -25.63 -22.24 -3.40
CA GLN A 394 -26.26 -23.55 -3.20
C GLN A 394 -25.54 -24.35 -2.09
N GLN A 395 -24.21 -24.22 -2.02
CA GLN A 395 -23.36 -24.90 -1.02
C GLN A 395 -23.36 -24.20 0.34
N TRP A 396 -24.00 -23.03 0.46
CA TRP A 396 -24.11 -22.35 1.73
C TRP A 396 -24.96 -23.16 2.70
N ASP A 397 -24.47 -23.25 3.95
CA ASP A 397 -25.22 -23.83 5.04
C ASP A 397 -26.44 -22.97 5.43
N SER A 398 -27.28 -23.49 6.32
CA SER A 398 -28.49 -22.79 6.78
C SER A 398 -28.18 -21.49 7.54
N SER A 399 -27.00 -21.40 8.18
CA SER A 399 -26.58 -20.19 8.91
C SER A 399 -26.25 -19.07 7.93
N ILE A 400 -25.46 -19.35 6.89
CA ILE A 400 -25.11 -18.36 5.87
C ILE A 400 -26.38 -17.92 5.13
N LYS A 401 -27.24 -18.86 4.71
CA LYS A 401 -28.52 -18.53 4.04
C LYS A 401 -29.47 -17.68 4.90
N ALA A 402 -29.38 -17.80 6.23
CA ALA A 402 -30.19 -16.99 7.14
C ALA A 402 -29.69 -15.54 7.27
N ASN A 403 -28.38 -15.32 7.14
CA ASN A 403 -27.74 -14.01 7.35
C ASN A 403 -27.44 -13.27 6.05
N ILE A 404 -27.12 -13.99 4.97
CA ILE A 404 -26.79 -13.43 3.65
C ILE A 404 -27.95 -13.71 2.70
N LYS A 405 -28.66 -12.64 2.34
CA LYS A 405 -29.83 -12.68 1.46
C LYS A 405 -29.63 -11.75 0.27
N GLU A 406 -30.30 -12.09 -0.82
CA GLU A 406 -30.44 -11.20 -1.97
C GLU A 406 -31.34 -10.02 -1.62
N ASP A 407 -31.11 -8.88 -2.29
CA ASP A 407 -31.82 -7.62 -2.08
C ASP A 407 -31.91 -7.16 -0.61
N TYR A 408 -30.84 -7.34 0.16
CA TYR A 408 -30.84 -7.09 1.61
C TYR A 408 -29.88 -6.00 2.06
N PHE A 409 -28.69 -5.92 1.45
CA PHE A 409 -27.63 -5.07 1.98
C PHE A 409 -27.76 -3.62 1.51
N ASP A 410 -27.57 -2.66 2.42
CA ASP A 410 -27.53 -1.23 2.11
C ASP A 410 -26.27 -0.88 1.34
N LEU A 411 -25.13 -1.45 1.75
CA LEU A 411 -23.80 -1.15 1.24
C LEU A 411 -23.04 -2.43 0.88
N ILE A 412 -22.33 -2.40 -0.25
CA ILE A 412 -21.30 -3.38 -0.57
C ILE A 412 -20.01 -2.63 -0.91
N LEU A 413 -18.95 -2.91 -0.18
CA LEU A 413 -17.59 -2.44 -0.48
C LEU A 413 -16.70 -3.67 -0.68
N THR A 414 -16.04 -3.78 -1.83
CA THR A 414 -15.31 -5.01 -2.15
C THR A 414 -14.17 -4.82 -3.14
N ASN A 415 -13.16 -5.68 -2.99
CA ASN A 415 -12.06 -5.86 -3.92
C ASN A 415 -12.08 -7.32 -4.38
N PRO A 416 -12.87 -7.66 -5.41
CA PRO A 416 -13.00 -9.05 -5.85
C PRO A 416 -11.69 -9.56 -6.43
N PRO A 417 -11.47 -10.89 -6.48
CA PRO A 417 -10.36 -11.44 -7.23
C PRO A 417 -10.48 -11.08 -8.73
N PHE A 418 -9.38 -10.71 -9.37
CA PHE A 418 -9.30 -10.45 -10.81
C PHE A 418 -8.00 -10.98 -11.42
N GLY A 419 -8.06 -11.43 -12.68
CA GLY A 419 -6.93 -11.98 -13.41
C GLY A 419 -7.32 -13.15 -14.33
N LYS A 420 -6.66 -13.23 -15.49
CA LYS A 420 -7.00 -14.21 -16.55
C LYS A 420 -6.81 -15.68 -16.13
N ASP A 421 -5.98 -15.93 -15.13
CA ASP A 421 -5.66 -17.29 -14.68
C ASP A 421 -6.61 -17.81 -13.59
N ILE A 422 -7.55 -17.00 -13.12
CA ILE A 422 -8.52 -17.40 -12.09
C ILE A 422 -9.63 -18.23 -12.74
N LYS A 423 -9.56 -19.54 -12.54
CA LYS A 423 -10.53 -20.48 -13.11
C LYS A 423 -11.81 -20.53 -12.29
N VAL A 424 -12.91 -20.09 -12.89
CA VAL A 424 -14.27 -20.31 -12.39
C VAL A 424 -14.79 -21.65 -12.92
N LYS A 425 -15.44 -22.44 -12.05
CA LYS A 425 -16.05 -23.72 -12.45
C LYS A 425 -17.18 -23.48 -13.45
N GLN A 426 -17.34 -24.38 -14.42
CA GLN A 426 -18.36 -24.27 -15.47
C GLN A 426 -19.78 -24.11 -14.91
N GLU A 427 -20.14 -24.90 -13.90
CA GLU A 427 -21.45 -24.82 -13.20
C GLU A 427 -21.71 -23.46 -12.56
N THR A 428 -20.66 -22.69 -12.23
CA THR A 428 -20.79 -21.34 -11.70
C THR A 428 -21.00 -20.35 -12.84
N LYS A 429 -20.26 -20.48 -13.95
CA LYS A 429 -20.42 -19.62 -15.13
C LYS A 429 -21.82 -19.65 -15.71
N GLU A 430 -22.44 -20.83 -15.77
CA GLU A 430 -23.82 -21.01 -16.28
C GLU A 430 -24.89 -20.24 -15.50
N LYS A 431 -24.56 -19.71 -14.30
CA LYS A 431 -25.47 -18.94 -13.46
C LYS A 431 -25.40 -17.43 -13.69
N TYR A 432 -24.41 -16.95 -14.43
CA TYR A 432 -24.13 -15.53 -14.62
C TYR A 432 -24.03 -15.18 -16.10
N GLU A 433 -24.15 -13.90 -16.43
CA GLU A 433 -24.13 -13.45 -17.82
C GLU A 433 -22.71 -13.44 -18.43
N PHE A 434 -21.68 -13.32 -17.57
CA PHE A 434 -20.29 -13.23 -17.98
C PHE A 434 -19.45 -14.35 -17.35
N ASP A 435 -18.34 -14.66 -18.01
CA ASP A 435 -17.43 -15.76 -17.65
C ASP A 435 -16.26 -15.32 -16.75
N ASP A 436 -15.89 -14.04 -16.83
CA ASP A 436 -14.78 -13.47 -16.09
C ASP A 436 -15.16 -13.28 -14.62
N VAL A 437 -14.27 -13.68 -13.71
CA VAL A 437 -14.56 -13.75 -12.27
C VAL A 437 -14.94 -12.39 -11.68
N ASP A 438 -14.27 -11.32 -12.10
CA ASP A 438 -14.52 -9.95 -11.67
C ASP A 438 -15.91 -9.47 -12.10
N LEU A 439 -16.33 -9.80 -13.33
CA LEU A 439 -17.66 -9.49 -13.85
C LEU A 439 -18.76 -10.26 -13.12
N ILE A 440 -18.53 -11.53 -12.79
CA ILE A 440 -19.43 -12.34 -11.97
C ILE A 440 -19.59 -11.72 -10.57
N PHE A 441 -18.51 -11.19 -9.98
CA PHE A 441 -18.59 -10.50 -8.69
C PHE A 441 -19.38 -9.18 -8.75
N ILE A 442 -19.34 -8.44 -9.86
CA ILE A 442 -20.20 -7.26 -10.06
C ILE A 442 -21.67 -7.69 -10.04
N GLU A 443 -22.02 -8.72 -10.83
CA GLU A 443 -23.39 -9.23 -10.90
C GLU A 443 -23.86 -9.76 -9.54
N ARG A 444 -23.02 -10.55 -8.87
CA ARG A 444 -23.33 -11.10 -7.54
C ARG A 444 -23.53 -10.00 -6.50
N SER A 445 -22.70 -8.96 -6.51
CA SER A 445 -22.84 -7.82 -5.61
C SER A 445 -24.16 -7.09 -5.87
N LEU A 446 -24.53 -6.86 -7.13
CA LEU A 446 -25.81 -6.26 -7.48
C LEU A 446 -27.03 -7.13 -7.08
N GLN A 447 -26.93 -8.46 -7.08
CA GLN A 447 -28.00 -9.35 -6.58
C GLN A 447 -28.15 -9.27 -5.05
N LEU A 448 -27.05 -9.08 -4.31
CA LEU A 448 -27.06 -9.02 -2.85
C LEU A 448 -27.51 -7.65 -2.31
N LEU A 449 -27.21 -6.59 -3.06
CA LEU A 449 -27.55 -5.21 -2.70
C LEU A 449 -29.06 -4.97 -2.82
N GLN A 450 -29.68 -4.28 -1.87
CA GLN A 450 -31.07 -3.86 -1.99
C GLN A 450 -31.25 -2.73 -3.03
N ASP A 451 -32.49 -2.47 -3.42
CA ASP A 451 -32.83 -1.34 -4.28
C ASP A 451 -32.46 0.00 -3.63
N GLY A 452 -31.67 0.81 -4.32
CA GLY A 452 -31.13 2.06 -3.80
C GLY A 452 -29.90 1.93 -2.90
N GLY A 453 -29.44 0.71 -2.62
CA GLY A 453 -28.15 0.48 -1.95
C GLY A 453 -26.97 0.89 -2.83
N ILE A 454 -25.78 0.99 -2.22
CA ILE A 454 -24.55 1.46 -2.87
C ILE A 454 -23.53 0.33 -2.99
N LEU A 455 -23.00 0.11 -4.20
CA LEU A 455 -21.84 -0.73 -4.47
C LEU A 455 -20.62 0.16 -4.72
N GLY A 456 -19.59 0.02 -3.91
CA GLY A 456 -18.24 0.50 -4.18
C GLY A 456 -17.32 -0.68 -4.49
N ILE A 457 -16.74 -0.71 -5.69
CA ILE A 457 -15.97 -1.87 -6.16
C ILE A 457 -14.67 -1.47 -6.85
N ILE A 458 -13.58 -2.17 -6.54
CA ILE A 458 -12.29 -2.05 -7.22
C ILE A 458 -12.25 -3.02 -8.40
N LEU A 459 -11.89 -2.53 -9.59
CA LEU A 459 -11.84 -3.35 -10.80
C LEU A 459 -10.65 -2.96 -11.69
N PRO A 460 -10.13 -3.88 -12.53
CA PRO A 460 -9.16 -3.54 -13.56
C PRO A 460 -9.63 -2.39 -14.46
N GLU A 461 -8.74 -1.42 -14.70
CA GLU A 461 -9.05 -0.18 -15.43
C GLU A 461 -9.65 -0.46 -16.82
N THR A 462 -9.26 -1.56 -17.47
CA THR A 462 -9.81 -1.99 -18.77
C THR A 462 -11.33 -2.09 -18.83
N ILE A 463 -12.00 -2.40 -17.71
CA ILE A 463 -13.47 -2.48 -17.67
C ILE A 463 -14.08 -1.10 -17.92
N PHE A 464 -13.39 -0.03 -17.50
CA PHE A 464 -13.91 1.33 -17.51
C PHE A 464 -13.73 2.09 -18.82
N HIS A 465 -12.86 1.64 -19.73
CA HIS A 465 -12.61 2.36 -21.00
C HIS A 465 -12.50 1.48 -22.24
N SER A 466 -12.19 0.18 -22.11
CA SER A 466 -11.95 -0.66 -23.28
C SER A 466 -13.23 -0.81 -24.11
N PRO A 467 -13.18 -0.66 -25.45
CA PRO A 467 -14.31 -0.97 -26.32
C PRO A 467 -14.82 -2.41 -26.19
N SER A 468 -13.94 -3.38 -25.87
CA SER A 468 -14.34 -4.78 -25.69
C SER A 468 -15.29 -4.98 -24.49
N ASN A 469 -15.26 -4.07 -23.52
CA ASN A 469 -16.05 -4.12 -22.29
C ASN A 469 -17.24 -3.15 -22.30
N ASN A 470 -17.59 -2.56 -23.45
CA ASN A 470 -18.72 -1.64 -23.54
C ASN A 470 -20.04 -2.28 -23.05
N LYS A 471 -20.31 -3.54 -23.43
CA LYS A 471 -21.49 -4.28 -22.95
C LYS A 471 -21.53 -4.45 -21.43
N VAL A 472 -20.38 -4.61 -20.80
CA VAL A 472 -20.26 -4.71 -19.33
C VAL A 472 -20.71 -3.39 -18.69
N ARG A 473 -20.22 -2.25 -19.21
CA ARG A 473 -20.60 -0.93 -18.70
C ARG A 473 -22.08 -0.62 -18.92
N GLU A 474 -22.62 -0.96 -20.09
CA GLU A 474 -24.06 -0.85 -20.36
C GLU A 474 -24.91 -1.71 -19.42
N LYS A 475 -24.46 -2.92 -19.13
CA LYS A 475 -25.21 -3.85 -18.28
C LYS A 475 -25.20 -3.45 -16.82
N PHE A 476 -24.02 -3.14 -16.26
CA PHE A 476 -23.84 -2.99 -14.82
C PHE A 476 -23.76 -1.55 -14.33
N PHE A 477 -23.26 -0.61 -15.14
CA PHE A 477 -23.03 0.76 -14.68
C PHE A 477 -24.06 1.74 -15.22
N TYR A 478 -24.31 1.79 -16.53
CA TYR A 478 -25.20 2.80 -17.14
C TYR A 478 -26.70 2.57 -16.86
N LYS A 479 -27.08 1.40 -16.35
CA LYS A 479 -28.44 1.13 -15.84
C LYS A 479 -28.66 1.54 -14.39
N ASN A 480 -27.59 1.91 -13.69
CA ASN A 480 -27.60 2.32 -12.30
C ASN A 480 -27.13 3.77 -12.18
N ASN A 481 -27.33 4.38 -11.02
CA ASN A 481 -26.87 5.73 -10.77
C ASN A 481 -25.39 5.71 -10.39
N ILE A 482 -24.51 6.18 -11.27
CA ILE A 482 -23.09 6.32 -10.98
C ILE A 482 -22.91 7.51 -10.04
N LYS A 483 -22.42 7.23 -8.83
CA LYS A 483 -22.20 8.22 -7.76
C LYS A 483 -20.82 8.85 -7.87
N ALA A 484 -19.80 8.01 -8.04
CA ALA A 484 -18.42 8.45 -8.10
C ALA A 484 -17.54 7.50 -8.92
N ILE A 485 -16.47 8.05 -9.49
CA ILE A 485 -15.35 7.32 -10.12
C ILE A 485 -14.04 7.79 -9.48
N VAL A 486 -13.15 6.86 -9.15
CA VAL A 486 -11.88 7.16 -8.50
C VAL A 486 -10.74 6.51 -9.29
N ASP A 487 -9.81 7.34 -9.74
CA ASP A 487 -8.55 6.90 -10.33
C ASP A 487 -7.48 6.77 -9.24
N ILE A 488 -6.93 5.57 -9.07
CA ILE A 488 -5.86 5.27 -8.10
C ILE A 488 -4.54 4.92 -8.80
N PRO A 489 -3.36 5.23 -8.26
CA PRO A 489 -2.09 5.01 -8.97
C PRO A 489 -1.86 3.56 -9.41
N HIS A 490 -1.10 3.35 -10.49
CA HIS A 490 -0.75 1.99 -10.95
C HIS A 490 -0.03 1.18 -9.89
N ASP A 491 0.75 1.83 -9.05
CA ASP A 491 1.52 1.17 -8.02
C ASP A 491 0.69 0.73 -6.81
N THR A 492 -0.60 1.07 -6.71
CA THR A 492 -1.45 0.78 -5.53
C THR A 492 -1.42 -0.66 -5.05
N PHE A 493 -1.39 -1.64 -5.96
CA PHE A 493 -1.35 -3.07 -5.60
C PHE A 493 0.00 -3.72 -5.86
N ARG A 494 1.03 -2.95 -6.23
CA ARG A 494 2.39 -3.44 -6.48
C ARG A 494 3.19 -3.58 -5.17
N PRO A 495 4.17 -4.50 -5.12
CA PRO A 495 4.68 -5.35 -6.21
C PRO A 495 3.83 -6.59 -6.48
N TYR A 496 2.77 -6.81 -5.72
CA TYR A 496 2.01 -8.07 -5.74
C TYR A 496 1.18 -8.22 -7.02
N ASN A 497 0.50 -7.15 -7.47
CA ASN A 497 -0.32 -7.13 -8.67
C ASN A 497 0.15 -6.03 -9.64
N ASN A 498 0.25 -6.38 -10.93
CA ASN A 498 0.64 -5.46 -11.99
C ASN A 498 -0.54 -4.86 -12.77
N ALA A 499 -1.79 -5.24 -12.48
CA ALA A 499 -2.94 -4.61 -13.08
C ALA A 499 -3.16 -3.21 -12.52
N LYS A 500 -3.41 -2.23 -13.39
CA LYS A 500 -3.95 -0.93 -12.99
C LYS A 500 -5.43 -1.10 -12.70
N CYS A 501 -5.86 -0.65 -11.52
CA CYS A 501 -7.25 -0.71 -11.08
C CYS A 501 -7.79 0.69 -10.84
N ASP A 502 -9.10 0.81 -10.84
CA ASP A 502 -9.88 2.00 -10.47
C ASP A 502 -11.08 1.58 -9.63
N ILE A 503 -11.74 2.56 -8.99
CA ILE A 503 -12.91 2.33 -8.14
C ILE A 503 -14.13 3.01 -8.76
N ILE A 504 -15.26 2.32 -8.74
CA ILE A 504 -16.55 2.90 -9.10
C ILE A 504 -17.55 2.74 -7.95
N PHE A 505 -18.37 3.76 -7.76
CA PHE A 505 -19.50 3.74 -6.85
C PHE A 505 -20.79 3.88 -7.64
N ILE A 506 -21.68 2.88 -7.53
CA ILE A 506 -23.00 2.91 -8.15
C ILE A 506 -24.08 2.71 -7.11
N GLN A 507 -25.23 3.33 -7.34
CA GLN A 507 -26.44 3.14 -6.56
C GLN A 507 -27.47 2.37 -7.39
N LYS A 508 -27.86 1.19 -6.89
CA LYS A 508 -28.66 0.21 -7.64
C LYS A 508 -30.06 0.74 -7.93
N ASN A 509 -30.53 0.52 -9.16
CA ASN A 509 -31.90 0.79 -9.61
C ASN A 509 -32.38 2.24 -9.35
N ARG A 510 -31.45 3.20 -9.43
CA ARG A 510 -31.75 4.64 -9.36
C ARG A 510 -31.43 5.32 -10.70
N PRO A 511 -32.21 6.34 -11.10
CA PRO A 511 -31.86 7.18 -12.24
C PRO A 511 -30.51 7.87 -12.02
N GLN A 512 -29.75 8.04 -13.10
CA GLN A 512 -28.48 8.76 -13.06
C GLN A 512 -28.68 10.20 -12.56
N GLN A 513 -27.90 10.59 -11.56
CA GLN A 513 -27.82 11.97 -11.08
C GLN A 513 -27.06 12.86 -12.06
N ASP A 514 -27.32 14.18 -12.04
CA ASP A 514 -26.72 15.13 -12.99
C ASP A 514 -25.19 15.14 -12.96
N ASN A 515 -24.60 14.92 -11.78
CA ASN A 515 -23.17 15.05 -11.58
C ASN A 515 -22.54 13.81 -10.94
N ILE A 516 -21.40 13.38 -11.46
CA ILE A 516 -20.57 12.30 -10.88
C ILE A 516 -19.41 12.95 -10.12
N LEU A 517 -19.09 12.43 -8.94
CA LEU A 517 -17.87 12.79 -8.22
C LEU A 517 -16.68 12.05 -8.84
N ALA A 518 -15.71 12.78 -9.36
CA ALA A 518 -14.47 12.24 -9.88
C ALA A 518 -13.32 12.55 -8.93
N ILE A 519 -12.60 11.53 -8.49
CA ILE A 519 -11.43 11.67 -7.63
C ILE A 519 -10.22 11.11 -8.35
N LYS A 520 -9.11 11.85 -8.32
CA LYS A 520 -7.82 11.45 -8.88
C LYS A 520 -6.78 11.41 -7.77
N VAL A 521 -6.19 10.25 -7.54
CA VAL A 521 -5.09 10.04 -6.60
C VAL A 521 -3.81 9.91 -7.41
N ASP A 522 -2.83 10.80 -7.22
CA ASP A 522 -1.56 10.75 -7.94
C ASP A 522 -0.51 9.92 -7.18
N ASN A 523 -0.52 9.95 -5.85
CA ASN A 523 0.46 9.28 -5.00
C ASN A 523 -0.21 8.44 -3.90
N ILE A 524 0.22 7.18 -3.79
CA ILE A 524 -0.32 6.18 -2.83
C ILE A 524 0.60 5.95 -1.62
N GLY A 525 1.74 6.62 -1.56
CA GLY A 525 2.72 6.48 -0.49
C GLY A 525 3.86 5.50 -0.77
N HIS A 526 3.78 4.65 -1.79
CA HIS A 526 4.86 3.72 -2.14
C HIS A 526 5.11 3.59 -3.64
N ASN A 527 6.28 3.06 -3.99
CA ASN A 527 6.69 2.80 -5.38
C ASN A 527 6.29 1.39 -5.85
N HIS A 528 6.64 1.06 -7.10
CA HIS A 528 6.40 -0.26 -7.72
C HIS A 528 7.06 -1.46 -7.01
N LEU A 529 8.03 -1.25 -6.12
CA LEU A 529 8.66 -2.27 -5.29
C LEU A 529 7.98 -2.41 -3.92
N GLY A 530 7.03 -1.53 -3.59
CA GLY A 530 6.39 -1.46 -2.29
C GLY A 530 7.22 -0.71 -1.24
N GLU A 531 8.21 0.07 -1.66
CA GLU A 531 9.01 0.91 -0.78
C GLU A 531 8.33 2.27 -0.60
N ASP A 532 8.32 2.77 0.64
CA ASP A 532 7.74 4.07 0.96
C ASP A 532 8.41 5.19 0.16
N THR A 533 7.59 6.14 -0.29
CA THR A 533 8.02 7.32 -1.03
C THR A 533 7.77 8.55 -0.20
N TYR A 534 8.68 9.52 -0.28
CA TYR A 534 8.69 10.71 0.57
C TYR A 534 8.64 11.98 -0.28
N GLU A 535 8.10 13.07 0.28
CA GLU A 535 8.09 14.35 -0.41
C GLU A 535 9.53 14.92 -0.49
N TYR A 536 9.90 15.42 -1.67
CA TYR A 536 11.16 16.12 -1.89
C TYR A 536 10.91 17.62 -1.85
N ASP A 537 11.50 18.29 -0.87
CA ASP A 537 11.45 19.74 -0.79
C ASP A 537 12.55 20.34 -1.68
N LEU A 538 12.11 21.03 -2.74
CA LEU A 538 12.98 21.69 -3.70
C LEU A 538 13.74 22.87 -3.09
N ASP A 539 13.15 23.56 -2.12
CA ASP A 539 13.73 24.77 -1.51
C ASP A 539 14.84 24.40 -0.53
N SER A 540 14.62 23.36 0.28
CA SER A 540 15.65 22.83 1.19
C SER A 540 16.58 21.80 0.54
N ASN A 541 16.23 21.28 -0.63
CA ASN A 541 16.94 20.20 -1.33
C ASN A 541 17.11 18.95 -0.44
N THR A 542 16.06 18.62 0.32
CA THR A 542 16.02 17.46 1.24
C THR A 542 14.73 16.65 1.06
N PHE A 543 14.77 15.36 1.44
CA PHE A 543 13.57 14.55 1.59
C PHE A 543 13.04 14.69 3.01
N ASP A 544 11.73 14.92 3.14
CA ASP A 544 11.07 14.76 4.43
C ASP A 544 10.79 13.27 4.64
N THR A 545 11.71 12.57 5.32
CA THR A 545 11.59 11.14 5.62
C THR A 545 10.57 10.84 6.72
N GLU A 546 9.96 11.86 7.33
CA GLU A 546 8.92 11.68 8.34
C GLU A 546 7.53 11.58 7.72
N VAL A 547 7.33 12.12 6.51
CA VAL A 547 6.02 12.20 5.84
C VAL A 547 6.01 11.43 4.53
N VAL A 548 5.25 10.33 4.53
CA VAL A 548 5.00 9.54 3.32
C VAL A 548 4.19 10.35 2.30
N LYS A 549 4.62 10.32 1.04
CA LYS A 549 4.01 11.03 -0.08
C LYS A 549 2.71 10.34 -0.52
N GLU A 550 1.63 10.62 0.18
CA GLU A 550 0.31 10.06 -0.05
C GLU A 550 -0.77 11.15 -0.15
N ASP A 551 -1.57 11.12 -1.23
CA ASP A 551 -2.62 12.12 -1.46
C ASP A 551 -3.93 11.79 -0.73
N ILE A 552 -4.17 10.52 -0.39
CA ILE A 552 -5.48 10.04 0.10
C ILE A 552 -5.90 10.72 1.40
N SER A 553 -5.00 10.82 2.37
CA SER A 553 -5.29 11.51 3.64
C SER A 553 -5.74 12.96 3.41
N LYS A 554 -5.12 13.66 2.46
CA LYS A 554 -5.51 15.04 2.06
C LYS A 554 -6.89 15.03 1.39
N ILE A 555 -7.15 14.09 0.47
CA ILE A 555 -8.43 13.93 -0.22
C ILE A 555 -9.57 13.66 0.76
N ILE A 556 -9.39 12.78 1.74
CA ILE A 556 -10.40 12.47 2.77
C ILE A 556 -10.79 13.74 3.53
N ARG A 557 -9.82 14.56 3.96
CA ARG A 557 -10.09 15.84 4.63
C ARG A 557 -10.89 16.80 3.75
N LEU A 558 -10.55 16.87 2.46
CA LEU A 558 -11.29 17.70 1.49
C LEU A 558 -12.74 17.21 1.31
N LEU A 559 -12.98 15.89 1.36
CA LEU A 559 -14.33 15.30 1.28
C LEU A 559 -15.17 15.48 2.56
N GLN A 560 -14.52 15.54 3.72
CA GLN A 560 -15.17 15.71 5.01
C GLN A 560 -15.58 17.16 5.26
N ASN A 561 -14.78 18.12 4.81
CA ASN A 561 -15.02 19.53 5.07
C ASN A 561 -15.69 20.23 3.88
N SER A 562 -16.97 19.94 3.63
CA SER A 562 -17.74 20.59 2.55
C SER A 562 -17.86 22.12 2.68
N ASP A 563 -17.56 22.71 3.83
CA ASP A 563 -17.54 24.16 4.04
C ASP A 563 -16.33 24.87 3.39
N TYR A 564 -15.27 24.15 2.98
CA TYR A 564 -14.17 24.72 2.20
C TYR A 564 -14.63 25.17 0.80
N MET A 565 -15.84 24.75 0.37
CA MET A 565 -16.44 25.13 -0.92
C MET A 565 -16.80 26.63 -1.05
N MET A 566 -16.61 27.46 -0.02
CA MET A 566 -17.00 28.88 0.01
C MET A 566 -15.85 29.90 0.00
N VAL A 567 -14.58 29.50 -0.10
CA VAL A 567 -13.46 30.47 -0.06
C VAL A 567 -13.02 30.91 -1.47
N LYS A 568 -13.34 32.16 -1.81
CA LYS A 568 -13.11 32.80 -3.12
C LYS A 568 -11.66 33.21 -3.43
N ASN A 569 -10.65 32.78 -2.70
CA ASN A 569 -9.26 33.23 -2.94
C ASN A 569 -8.28 32.06 -3.08
N LYS A 570 -7.69 31.93 -4.28
CA LYS A 570 -6.64 30.94 -4.67
C LYS A 570 -5.34 31.00 -3.84
N SER A 571 -5.23 31.90 -2.86
CA SER A 571 -3.97 32.25 -2.18
C SER A 571 -3.89 31.91 -0.69
N GLU A 572 -4.97 31.44 -0.06
CA GLU A 572 -4.95 31.11 1.36
C GLU A 572 -4.59 29.64 1.60
N LYS A 573 -3.48 29.43 2.31
CA LYS A 573 -3.06 28.13 2.84
C LYS A 573 -3.62 28.00 4.26
N TYR A 574 -4.37 26.93 4.55
CA TYR A 574 -4.94 26.71 5.88
C TYR A 574 -4.08 25.74 6.69
N TYR A 575 -3.76 26.10 7.93
CA TYR A 575 -3.02 25.26 8.87
C TYR A 575 -4.00 24.35 9.61
N THR A 576 -3.78 23.04 9.58
CA THR A 576 -4.45 22.12 10.51
C THR A 576 -3.47 21.78 11.63
N ASP A 577 -3.83 22.12 12.86
CA ASP A 577 -2.97 21.99 14.05
C ASP A 577 -2.46 20.55 14.30
N ASP A 578 -3.14 19.53 13.75
CA ASP A 578 -2.84 18.12 14.04
C ASP A 578 -1.74 17.48 13.17
N ASP A 579 -1.39 18.03 11.99
CA ASP A 579 -0.44 17.35 11.05
C ASP A 579 0.48 18.27 10.22
N LYS A 580 0.57 19.57 10.52
CA LYS A 580 1.47 20.53 9.82
C LYS A 580 1.31 20.60 8.28
N GLN A 581 0.21 20.14 7.68
CA GLN A 581 -0.02 20.20 6.24
C GLN A 581 -0.99 21.31 5.85
N TYR A 582 -0.69 21.99 4.73
CA TYR A 582 -1.55 23.04 4.17
C TYR A 582 -2.52 22.45 3.15
N LEU A 583 -3.82 22.72 3.30
CA LEU A 583 -4.84 22.44 2.28
C LEU A 583 -5.12 23.71 1.46
N SER A 584 -5.16 23.59 0.14
CA SER A 584 -5.46 24.69 -0.78
C SER A 584 -6.58 24.36 -1.78
N GLN A 585 -7.21 25.38 -2.35
CA GLN A 585 -8.15 25.20 -3.47
C GLN A 585 -7.48 24.50 -4.67
N TYR A 586 -6.17 24.69 -4.85
CA TYR A 586 -5.41 23.99 -5.88
C TYR A 586 -5.39 22.47 -5.63
N ASP A 587 -5.21 22.03 -4.39
CA ASP A 587 -5.23 20.60 -4.04
C ASP A 587 -6.63 20.01 -4.28
N TYR A 588 -7.68 20.78 -3.98
CA TYR A 588 -9.05 20.39 -4.33
C TYR A 588 -9.23 20.22 -5.84
N ASP A 589 -8.92 21.25 -6.63
CA ASP A 589 -9.11 21.24 -8.09
C ASP A 589 -8.24 20.18 -8.79
N LYS A 590 -7.10 19.82 -8.18
CA LYS A 590 -6.18 18.79 -8.67
C LYS A 590 -6.70 17.37 -8.44
N ASN A 591 -7.35 17.10 -7.29
CA ASN A 591 -7.69 15.75 -6.87
C ASN A 591 -9.20 15.44 -6.90
N ILE A 592 -10.08 16.44 -6.85
CA ILE A 592 -11.53 16.28 -6.78
C ILE A 592 -12.20 17.14 -7.86
N LYS A 593 -13.15 16.55 -8.58
CA LYS A 593 -13.96 17.25 -9.58
C LYS A 593 -15.40 16.74 -9.59
N VAL A 594 -16.34 17.64 -9.81
CA VAL A 594 -17.74 17.31 -10.08
C VAL A 594 -17.95 17.40 -11.59
N ILE A 595 -18.36 16.29 -12.21
CA ILE A 595 -18.44 16.17 -13.67
C ILE A 595 -19.87 15.84 -14.13
N ASP A 596 -20.31 16.45 -15.22
CA ASP A 596 -21.61 16.18 -15.84
C ASP A 596 -21.71 14.70 -16.25
N SER A 597 -22.71 13.99 -15.74
CA SER A 597 -22.90 12.56 -15.97
C SER A 597 -23.22 12.23 -17.44
N ALA A 598 -23.91 13.11 -18.16
CA ALA A 598 -24.21 12.94 -19.57
C ALA A 598 -22.93 12.99 -20.42
N LYS A 599 -21.97 13.84 -20.04
CA LYS A 599 -20.64 13.86 -20.68
C LYS A 599 -19.89 12.55 -20.46
N VAL A 600 -19.95 11.99 -19.25
CA VAL A 600 -19.29 10.73 -18.91
C VAL A 600 -19.86 9.57 -19.71
N ILE A 601 -21.19 9.38 -19.64
CA ILE A 601 -21.89 8.29 -20.33
C ILE A 601 -21.69 8.39 -21.85
N LYS A 602 -21.80 9.60 -22.43
CA LYS A 602 -21.58 9.81 -23.86
C LYS A 602 -20.15 9.48 -24.31
N SER A 603 -19.16 9.79 -23.47
CA SER A 603 -17.76 9.50 -23.79
C SER A 603 -17.38 8.03 -23.61
N ASP A 604 -18.19 7.27 -22.86
CA ASP A 604 -17.94 5.88 -22.51
C ASP A 604 -16.59 5.63 -21.78
N LEU A 605 -16.23 6.56 -20.88
CA LEU A 605 -14.95 6.54 -20.14
C LEU A 605 -15.19 6.71 -18.64
N LEU A 606 -15.17 5.62 -17.88
CA LEU A 606 -15.37 5.66 -16.42
C LEU A 606 -14.05 5.81 -15.65
N VAL A 607 -13.12 6.63 -16.16
CA VAL A 607 -11.79 6.84 -15.59
C VAL A 607 -11.61 8.31 -15.20
N ALA A 608 -11.42 8.58 -13.91
CA ALA A 608 -11.53 9.93 -13.34
C ALA A 608 -10.54 10.93 -13.96
N ARG A 609 -9.26 10.57 -14.09
CA ARG A 609 -8.21 11.45 -14.64
C ARG A 609 -8.52 12.03 -16.03
N ASN A 610 -9.32 11.34 -16.86
CA ASN A 610 -9.72 11.84 -18.18
C ASN A 610 -10.46 13.19 -18.12
N TYR A 611 -11.11 13.47 -17.00
CA TYR A 611 -11.93 14.66 -16.82
C TYR A 611 -11.21 15.79 -16.09
N PHE A 612 -9.98 15.59 -15.63
CA PHE A 612 -9.17 16.64 -15.04
C PHE A 612 -8.53 17.45 -16.17
N ASP A 613 -8.98 18.70 -16.30
CA ASP A 613 -8.49 19.59 -17.35
C ASP A 613 -7.11 20.12 -16.94
N VAL A 614 -6.21 20.22 -17.92
CA VAL A 614 -4.93 20.89 -17.74
C VAL A 614 -5.12 22.35 -18.12
N GLU A 615 -4.69 23.26 -17.26
CA GLU A 615 -4.68 24.69 -17.57
C GLU A 615 -3.70 24.95 -18.71
N ILE A 616 -4.18 25.63 -19.76
CA ILE A 616 -3.38 25.97 -20.93
C ILE A 616 -3.19 27.48 -20.93
N ASN A 617 -1.97 27.92 -20.62
CA ASN A 617 -1.63 29.33 -20.58
C ASN A 617 -1.29 29.86 -21.98
N ALA A 618 -2.33 30.14 -22.80
CA ALA A 618 -2.20 30.63 -24.16
C ALA A 618 -3.36 31.56 -24.54
N ASN A 619 -3.20 32.34 -25.64
CA ASN A 619 -4.26 33.22 -26.15
C ASN A 619 -5.48 32.43 -26.63
N HIS A 620 -5.25 31.26 -27.23
CA HIS A 620 -6.27 30.35 -27.71
C HIS A 620 -5.77 28.91 -27.58
N LYS A 621 -6.69 27.95 -27.67
CA LYS A 621 -6.35 26.52 -27.74
C LYS A 621 -7.15 25.86 -28.85
N VAL A 622 -6.51 24.97 -29.60
CA VAL A 622 -7.13 24.23 -30.71
C VAL A 622 -6.93 22.73 -30.50
N SER A 623 -7.96 21.92 -30.71
CA SER A 623 -7.81 20.46 -30.59
C SER A 623 -7.13 19.88 -31.83
N ILE A 624 -6.44 18.75 -31.67
CA ILE A 624 -5.87 18.02 -32.81
C ILE A 624 -6.99 17.57 -33.79
N SER A 625 -8.16 17.15 -33.29
CA SER A 625 -9.35 16.88 -34.11
C SER A 625 -9.71 18.07 -34.99
N GLN A 626 -9.75 19.27 -34.44
CA GLN A 626 -10.10 20.47 -35.19
C GLN A 626 -9.06 20.79 -36.28
N LEU A 627 -7.77 20.58 -36.00
CA LEU A 627 -6.72 20.75 -37.02
C LEU A 627 -6.88 19.76 -38.19
N ILE A 628 -7.34 18.55 -37.92
CA ILE A 628 -7.63 17.53 -38.93
C ILE A 628 -8.89 17.92 -39.74
N GLU A 629 -9.97 18.31 -39.07
CA GLU A 629 -11.23 18.73 -39.70
C GLU A 629 -11.03 19.94 -40.62
N GLU A 630 -10.21 20.90 -40.20
CA GLU A 630 -9.84 22.08 -40.99
C GLU A 630 -8.77 21.79 -42.07
N LYS A 631 -8.32 20.54 -42.19
CA LYS A 631 -7.29 20.08 -43.14
C LYS A 631 -5.97 20.85 -43.01
N ILE A 632 -5.65 21.32 -41.80
CA ILE A 632 -4.36 21.92 -41.49
C ILE A 632 -3.31 20.82 -41.34
N ILE A 633 -3.73 19.71 -40.71
CA ILE A 633 -2.90 18.51 -40.59
C ILE A 633 -3.61 17.28 -41.14
N THR A 634 -2.85 16.33 -41.68
CA THR A 634 -3.29 14.95 -41.94
C THR A 634 -2.52 13.98 -41.04
N HIS A 635 -2.98 12.73 -40.98
CA HIS A 635 -2.36 11.71 -40.16
C HIS A 635 -2.47 10.32 -40.77
N PHE A 636 -1.53 9.44 -40.41
CA PHE A 636 -1.62 8.01 -40.67
C PHE A 636 -0.86 7.21 -39.61
N ASP A 637 -1.34 5.99 -39.34
CA ASP A 637 -0.65 5.04 -38.48
C ASP A 637 0.61 4.48 -39.17
N GLY A 638 1.66 4.20 -38.40
CA GLY A 638 2.85 3.53 -38.88
C GLY A 638 2.57 2.23 -39.64
N HIS A 639 3.57 1.83 -40.42
CA HIS A 639 3.50 0.77 -41.43
C HIS A 639 3.11 -0.60 -40.87
N GLY A 640 3.73 -1.03 -39.77
CA GLY A 640 3.59 -2.43 -39.33
C GLY A 640 4.80 -2.92 -38.56
N SER A 641 4.72 -4.16 -38.08
CA SER A 641 5.87 -4.87 -37.55
C SER A 641 6.41 -5.85 -38.59
N PRO A 642 7.72 -5.87 -38.84
CA PRO A 642 8.35 -6.89 -39.67
C PRO A 642 8.35 -8.24 -38.96
N LYS A 643 8.54 -9.31 -39.73
CA LYS A 643 8.79 -10.64 -39.14
C LYS A 643 10.03 -10.60 -38.25
N SER A 644 9.93 -11.18 -37.05
CA SER A 644 10.97 -11.07 -36.01
C SER A 644 12.36 -11.53 -36.47
N TYR A 645 12.44 -12.62 -37.24
CA TYR A 645 13.68 -13.19 -37.74
C TYR A 645 14.35 -12.38 -38.87
N LEU A 646 13.68 -11.35 -39.41
CA LEU A 646 14.22 -10.50 -40.47
C LEU A 646 14.95 -9.25 -39.93
N LYS A 647 14.84 -8.98 -38.62
CA LYS A 647 15.50 -7.84 -37.99
C LYS A 647 17.02 -8.06 -37.91
N GLY A 648 17.79 -7.03 -38.24
CA GLY A 648 19.24 -7.05 -38.31
C GLY A 648 19.82 -7.65 -39.60
N LEU A 649 18.99 -8.01 -40.59
CA LEU A 649 19.43 -8.70 -41.81
C LEU A 649 19.44 -7.81 -43.07
N GLY A 650 19.12 -6.52 -42.95
CA GLY A 650 19.08 -5.61 -44.10
C GLY A 650 19.59 -4.22 -43.78
N THR A 651 19.22 -3.28 -44.64
CA THR A 651 19.71 -1.90 -44.62
C THR A 651 18.61 -0.88 -44.32
N ILE A 652 17.34 -1.27 -44.40
CA ILE A 652 16.21 -0.35 -44.24
C ILE A 652 15.90 -0.15 -42.74
N PRO A 653 15.84 1.09 -42.24
CA PRO A 653 15.51 1.35 -40.84
C PRO A 653 14.11 0.87 -40.45
N TYR A 654 13.99 0.09 -39.39
CA TYR A 654 12.71 -0.17 -38.72
C TYR A 654 12.68 0.53 -37.35
N ILE A 655 11.83 1.56 -37.25
CA ILE A 655 11.74 2.45 -36.11
C ILE A 655 10.62 1.99 -35.18
N ARG A 656 10.98 1.79 -33.91
CA ARG A 656 10.07 1.40 -32.85
C ARG A 656 9.79 2.58 -31.92
N VAL A 657 8.85 2.38 -31.00
CA VAL A 657 8.53 3.39 -29.97
C VAL A 657 9.75 3.84 -29.16
N LYS A 658 10.64 2.92 -28.81
CA LYS A 658 11.86 3.23 -28.06
C LYS A 658 12.86 4.08 -28.85
N ASP A 659 12.69 4.21 -30.16
CA ASP A 659 13.65 4.86 -31.05
C ASP A 659 13.29 6.33 -31.32
N ILE A 660 12.17 6.84 -30.79
CA ILE A 660 11.86 8.27 -30.83
C ILE A 660 12.65 8.98 -29.72
N VAL A 661 13.87 9.44 -29.95
CA VAL A 661 14.78 9.93 -28.89
C VAL A 661 15.27 11.33 -29.26
N ASN A 662 15.41 12.22 -28.28
CA ASN A 662 15.91 13.59 -28.51
C ASN A 662 15.14 14.38 -29.59
N MET A 663 13.84 14.12 -29.71
CA MET A 663 12.94 14.66 -30.73
C MET A 663 13.25 14.20 -32.17
N GLU A 664 13.92 13.05 -32.33
CA GLU A 664 14.30 12.49 -33.64
C GLU A 664 13.99 10.99 -33.72
N LEU A 665 14.16 10.43 -34.93
CA LEU A 665 14.13 9.00 -35.17
C LEU A 665 15.56 8.45 -35.09
N TYR A 666 15.83 7.66 -34.06
CA TYR A 666 17.07 6.91 -33.90
C TYR A 666 17.05 5.66 -34.79
N ILE A 667 18.05 5.52 -35.66
CA ILE A 667 18.20 4.32 -36.49
C ILE A 667 18.97 3.29 -35.67
N ASN A 668 18.28 2.26 -35.17
CA ASN A 668 18.93 1.16 -34.47
C ASN A 668 19.45 0.11 -35.47
N PRO A 669 20.78 -0.10 -35.60
CA PRO A 669 21.33 -1.07 -36.55
C PRO A 669 20.84 -2.51 -36.32
N LEU A 670 20.46 -2.85 -35.09
CA LEU A 670 19.94 -4.18 -34.74
C LEU A 670 18.51 -4.44 -35.21
N ASP A 671 17.77 -3.40 -35.60
CA ASP A 671 16.39 -3.52 -36.05
C ASP A 671 16.28 -3.35 -37.58
N LEU A 672 17.38 -3.12 -38.34
CA LEU A 672 17.34 -2.94 -39.80
C LEU A 672 16.72 -4.15 -40.52
N ILE A 673 15.93 -3.93 -41.57
CA ILE A 673 15.22 -4.98 -42.29
C ILE A 673 15.56 -5.01 -43.79
N PRO A 674 15.41 -6.17 -44.45
CA PRO A 674 15.56 -6.28 -45.89
C PRO A 674 14.52 -5.44 -46.66
N GLU A 675 14.92 -4.94 -47.83
CA GLU A 675 14.09 -4.10 -48.70
C GLU A 675 12.74 -4.75 -49.08
N PHE A 676 12.72 -6.06 -49.38
CA PHE A 676 11.48 -6.76 -49.72
C PHE A 676 10.45 -6.74 -48.58
N GLU A 677 10.90 -6.75 -47.32
CA GLU A 677 10.02 -6.70 -46.15
C GLU A 677 9.54 -5.27 -45.90
N ALA A 678 10.39 -4.27 -46.15
CA ALA A 678 10.00 -2.87 -46.14
C ALA A 678 8.92 -2.57 -47.18
N ASN A 679 9.14 -2.99 -48.44
CA ASN A 679 8.17 -2.85 -49.54
C ASN A 679 6.84 -3.58 -49.27
N ARG A 680 6.86 -4.67 -48.49
CA ARG A 680 5.64 -5.37 -48.04
C ARG A 680 4.84 -4.55 -47.01
N LEU A 681 5.53 -3.77 -46.18
CA LEU A 681 4.93 -3.01 -45.08
C LEU A 681 4.53 -1.59 -45.47
N GLN A 682 5.29 -0.97 -46.37
CA GLN A 682 5.00 0.37 -46.90
C GLN A 682 3.88 0.33 -47.93
N SER A 683 3.13 1.42 -48.01
CA SER A 683 2.11 1.64 -49.03
C SER A 683 2.22 3.08 -49.53
N ASP A 684 1.80 3.31 -50.77
CA ASP A 684 1.85 4.66 -51.37
C ASP A 684 1.07 5.71 -50.56
N GLU A 685 0.04 5.28 -49.84
CA GLU A 685 -0.78 6.13 -48.97
C GLU A 685 -0.09 6.53 -47.65
N LYS A 686 0.97 5.81 -47.25
CA LYS A 686 1.64 5.97 -45.93
C LYS A 686 3.10 6.40 -46.05
N GLN A 687 3.46 7.05 -47.14
CA GLN A 687 4.84 7.52 -47.34
C GLN A 687 5.20 8.63 -46.35
N ILE A 688 6.32 8.45 -45.65
CA ILE A 688 6.89 9.46 -44.76
C ILE A 688 7.48 10.58 -45.62
N LYS A 689 7.35 11.83 -45.15
CA LYS A 689 7.98 13.00 -45.76
C LYS A 689 8.85 13.71 -44.76
N GLU A 690 9.83 14.43 -45.28
CA GLU A 690 10.67 15.32 -44.50
C GLU A 690 9.79 16.30 -43.72
N LYS A 691 10.15 16.56 -42.45
CA LYS A 691 9.40 17.40 -41.51
C LYS A 691 8.06 16.82 -41.02
N ASP A 692 7.71 15.58 -41.37
CA ASP A 692 6.62 14.90 -40.68
C ASP A 692 6.90 14.79 -39.18
N ILE A 693 5.85 14.90 -38.36
CA ILE A 693 5.92 14.76 -36.91
C ILE A 693 5.51 13.34 -36.54
N VAL A 694 6.33 12.64 -35.77
CA VAL A 694 6.07 11.28 -35.30
C VAL A 694 5.72 11.31 -33.83
N PHE A 695 4.55 10.80 -33.47
CA PHE A 695 4.00 10.76 -32.11
C PHE A 695 3.84 9.31 -31.63
N VAL A 696 4.33 9.00 -30.44
CA VAL A 696 4.12 7.69 -29.81
C VAL A 696 2.72 7.64 -29.22
N ARG A 697 1.86 6.75 -29.73
CA ARG A 697 0.47 6.60 -29.25
C ARG A 697 0.23 5.37 -28.35
N ARG A 698 1.11 4.37 -28.37
CA ARG A 698 0.89 3.11 -27.63
C ARG A 698 2.18 2.45 -27.17
N GLY A 699 2.07 1.59 -26.14
CA GLY A 699 2.97 0.44 -25.98
C GLY A 699 4.14 0.62 -25.02
N SER A 700 4.21 1.74 -24.30
CA SER A 700 5.19 1.94 -23.21
C SER A 700 4.92 3.23 -22.42
N TYR A 701 5.75 3.49 -21.41
CA TYR A 701 5.85 4.78 -20.74
C TYR A 701 6.22 5.95 -21.66
N ARG A 702 6.60 5.69 -22.92
CA ARG A 702 7.00 6.70 -23.92
C ARG A 702 5.82 7.32 -24.67
N ILE A 703 4.58 6.95 -24.36
CA ILE A 703 3.41 7.55 -25.00
C ILE A 703 3.43 9.06 -24.77
N GLY A 704 3.24 9.82 -25.84
CA GLY A 704 3.43 11.26 -25.82
C GLY A 704 4.77 11.72 -26.37
N ASP A 705 5.78 10.85 -26.50
CA ASP A 705 7.06 11.22 -27.12
C ASP A 705 6.87 11.58 -28.58
N VAL A 706 7.54 12.66 -29.00
CA VAL A 706 7.36 13.27 -30.31
C VAL A 706 8.73 13.50 -30.94
N GLY A 707 8.88 13.15 -32.21
CA GLY A 707 10.05 13.47 -33.01
C GLY A 707 9.69 14.06 -34.37
N ILE A 708 10.69 14.55 -35.09
CA ILE A 708 10.58 15.08 -36.46
C ILE A 708 11.42 14.24 -37.42
N VAL A 709 10.93 14.09 -38.65
CA VAL A 709 11.58 13.32 -39.72
C VAL A 709 12.61 14.19 -40.45
N TYR A 710 13.82 13.66 -40.61
CA TYR A 710 14.86 14.23 -41.46
C TYR A 710 14.95 13.49 -42.80
N LYS A 711 15.71 14.07 -43.75
CA LYS A 711 15.97 13.44 -45.04
C LYS A 711 16.56 12.03 -44.93
N LYS A 712 17.40 11.76 -43.92
CA LYS A 712 17.97 10.42 -43.65
C LYS A 712 16.92 9.36 -43.26
N ASP A 713 15.72 9.77 -42.88
CA ASP A 713 14.69 8.90 -42.32
C ASP A 713 13.62 8.48 -43.35
N LEU A 714 13.70 8.98 -44.59
CA LEU A 714 12.60 8.83 -45.57
C LEU A 714 12.31 7.37 -45.95
N ASP A 715 13.31 6.50 -45.94
CA ASP A 715 13.15 5.07 -46.24
C ASP A 715 12.66 4.27 -45.02
N ALA A 716 12.51 4.90 -43.85
CA ALA A 716 12.20 4.20 -42.62
C ALA A 716 10.81 3.54 -42.63
N VAL A 717 10.74 2.36 -42.04
CA VAL A 717 9.49 1.67 -41.71
C VAL A 717 9.18 1.93 -40.25
N LEU A 718 7.94 2.27 -39.93
CA LEU A 718 7.52 2.67 -38.59
C LEU A 718 6.62 1.58 -38.04
N THR A 719 6.78 1.27 -36.76
CA THR A 719 5.84 0.39 -36.05
C THR A 719 4.44 1.02 -35.95
N ARG A 720 3.37 0.23 -35.80
CA ARG A 720 1.98 0.75 -35.81
C ARG A 720 1.67 1.64 -34.62
N GLU A 721 2.43 1.51 -33.54
CA GLU A 721 2.32 2.27 -32.31
C GLU A 721 2.82 3.72 -32.46
N LEU A 722 3.43 4.04 -33.61
CA LEU A 722 3.78 5.39 -34.02
C LEU A 722 2.67 5.97 -34.92
N LEU A 723 2.36 7.24 -34.69
CA LEU A 723 1.43 8.04 -35.45
C LEU A 723 2.21 9.13 -36.19
N VAL A 724 1.99 9.27 -37.49
CA VAL A 724 2.56 10.36 -38.27
C VAL A 724 1.53 11.47 -38.38
N LEU A 725 1.93 12.70 -38.07
CA LEU A 725 1.18 13.94 -38.21
C LEU A 725 1.89 14.83 -39.23
N ARG A 726 1.20 15.22 -40.29
CA ARG A 726 1.74 16.06 -41.36
C ARG A 726 1.04 17.40 -41.39
N VAL A 727 1.79 18.50 -41.42
CA VAL A 727 1.23 19.84 -41.64
C VAL A 727 1.13 20.10 -43.13
N ASP A 728 -0.07 19.97 -43.70
CA ASP A 728 -0.28 20.14 -45.15
C ASP A 728 -0.46 21.62 -45.53
N LYS A 729 -0.94 22.45 -44.61
CA LYS A 729 -1.23 23.88 -44.87
C LYS A 729 -0.37 24.79 -44.01
N LEU A 730 0.81 25.16 -44.53
CA LEU A 730 1.77 26.04 -43.83
C LEU A 730 1.21 27.44 -43.54
N ASN A 731 0.40 27.99 -44.44
CA ASN A 731 -0.29 29.26 -44.20
C ASN A 731 -1.71 29.00 -43.66
N ASN A 732 -1.80 28.73 -42.36
CA ASN A 732 -3.06 28.51 -41.65
C ASN A 732 -3.32 29.61 -40.60
N LYS A 733 -4.58 29.74 -40.17
CA LYS A 733 -5.01 30.78 -39.21
C LYS A 733 -4.38 30.67 -37.82
N TYR A 734 -3.80 29.52 -37.47
CA TYR A 734 -3.13 29.29 -36.20
C TYR A 734 -1.61 29.45 -36.30
N HIS A 735 -1.07 29.74 -37.49
CA HIS A 735 0.36 29.85 -37.76
C HIS A 735 1.16 28.59 -37.37
N ILE A 736 0.54 27.41 -37.46
CA ILE A 736 1.20 26.13 -37.18
C ILE A 736 2.11 25.74 -38.36
N THR A 737 3.35 25.40 -38.05
CA THR A 737 4.35 24.82 -38.96
C THR A 737 4.82 23.49 -38.38
N PRO A 738 5.49 22.61 -39.16
CA PRO A 738 6.08 21.41 -38.59
C PRO A 738 7.01 21.71 -37.40
N HIS A 739 7.85 22.74 -37.53
CA HIS A 739 8.85 23.10 -36.52
C HIS A 739 8.22 23.57 -35.20
N ASN A 740 7.22 24.46 -35.25
CA ASN A 740 6.56 24.87 -34.01
C ASN A 740 5.61 23.78 -33.48
N LEU A 741 5.02 22.93 -34.33
CA LEU A 741 4.22 21.79 -33.88
C LEU A 741 5.05 20.80 -33.05
N LEU A 742 6.31 20.54 -33.45
CA LEU A 742 7.25 19.72 -32.66
C LEU A 742 7.42 20.26 -31.24
N TYR A 743 7.59 21.58 -31.10
CA TYR A 743 7.71 22.24 -29.80
C TYR A 743 6.40 22.15 -29.01
N LEU A 744 5.27 22.51 -29.63
CA LEU A 744 3.98 22.58 -28.97
C LEU A 744 3.52 21.20 -28.47
N MET A 745 3.77 20.14 -29.23
CA MET A 745 3.48 18.76 -28.82
C MET A 745 4.37 18.28 -27.65
N ASN A 746 5.54 18.90 -27.45
CA ASN A 746 6.43 18.65 -26.31
C ASN A 746 6.25 19.63 -25.15
N SER A 747 5.30 20.57 -25.24
CA SER A 747 5.00 21.50 -24.16
C SER A 747 4.50 20.78 -22.90
N LYS A 748 4.72 21.40 -21.73
CA LYS A 748 4.31 20.82 -20.43
C LYS A 748 2.80 20.56 -20.39
N GLU A 749 2.03 21.47 -20.98
CA GLU A 749 0.58 21.46 -21.07
C GLU A 749 0.08 20.28 -21.91
N VAL A 750 0.69 20.02 -23.08
CA VAL A 750 0.31 18.87 -23.92
C VAL A 750 0.74 17.55 -23.28
N LYS A 751 1.92 17.47 -22.67
CA LYS A 751 2.38 16.27 -21.96
C LYS A 751 1.50 15.92 -20.76
N ALA A 752 1.09 16.92 -19.97
CA ALA A 752 0.15 16.71 -18.88
C ALA A 752 -1.22 16.21 -19.38
N GLN A 753 -1.72 16.73 -20.51
CA GLN A 753 -2.95 16.23 -21.12
C GLN A 753 -2.80 14.79 -21.60
N VAL A 754 -1.65 14.41 -22.17
CA VAL A 754 -1.36 13.03 -22.56
C VAL A 754 -1.47 12.10 -21.35
N ASN A 755 -0.85 12.45 -20.23
CA ASN A 755 -0.89 11.64 -19.01
C ASN A 755 -2.33 11.36 -18.53
N ASN A 756 -3.22 12.38 -18.58
CA ASN A 756 -4.62 12.23 -18.20
C ASN A 756 -5.45 11.39 -19.20
N LYS A 757 -4.98 11.25 -20.45
CA LYS A 757 -5.69 10.53 -21.54
C LYS A 757 -5.14 9.14 -21.83
N VAL A 758 -4.00 8.78 -21.23
CA VAL A 758 -3.43 7.43 -21.32
C VAL A 758 -4.19 6.51 -20.36
N MET A 759 -4.64 5.38 -20.89
CA MET A 759 -5.30 4.31 -20.13
C MET A 759 -4.52 3.00 -20.27
N MET A 760 -4.68 2.11 -19.32
CA MET A 760 -4.02 0.82 -19.22
C MET A 760 -4.93 -0.25 -19.82
N ASP A 761 -4.46 -0.84 -20.91
CA ASP A 761 -5.00 -2.07 -21.49
C ASP A 761 -4.30 -3.26 -20.83
N THR A 762 -4.96 -3.89 -19.86
CA THR A 762 -4.41 -4.93 -18.97
C THR A 762 -3.19 -4.40 -18.20
N THR A 763 -2.00 -4.49 -18.80
CA THR A 763 -0.74 -4.00 -18.22
C THR A 763 0.00 -3.00 -19.12
N LEU A 764 -0.52 -2.69 -20.30
CA LEU A 764 0.14 -1.82 -21.28
C LEU A 764 -0.61 -0.50 -21.45
N PRO A 765 0.08 0.64 -21.38
CA PRO A 765 -0.55 1.94 -21.59
C PRO A 765 -0.92 2.17 -23.06
N ASN A 766 -2.01 2.90 -23.28
CA ASN A 766 -2.59 3.20 -24.58
C ASN A 766 -3.42 4.50 -24.54
N ILE A 767 -3.12 5.45 -25.44
CA ILE A 767 -3.92 6.68 -25.59
C ILE A 767 -5.12 6.49 -26.54
N GLY A 768 -5.16 5.41 -27.32
CA GLY A 768 -6.24 5.13 -28.27
C GLY A 768 -6.41 6.26 -29.30
N ASN A 769 -7.65 6.68 -29.56
CA ASN A 769 -7.94 7.87 -30.39
C ASN A 769 -8.01 9.17 -29.58
N ARG A 770 -7.84 9.12 -28.25
CA ARG A 770 -7.95 10.29 -27.37
C ARG A 770 -6.85 11.32 -27.61
N TRP A 771 -5.76 10.96 -28.32
CA TRP A 771 -4.77 11.94 -28.78
C TRP A 771 -5.39 13.05 -29.64
N LYS A 772 -6.50 12.76 -30.34
CA LYS A 772 -7.22 13.76 -31.15
C LYS A 772 -7.87 14.85 -30.28
N ASP A 773 -8.17 14.53 -29.01
CA ASP A 773 -8.74 15.46 -28.05
C ASP A 773 -7.69 16.30 -27.31
N LEU A 774 -6.41 16.17 -27.64
CA LEU A 774 -5.35 17.00 -27.10
C LEU A 774 -5.52 18.43 -27.64
N TYR A 775 -5.43 19.40 -26.74
CA TYR A 775 -5.42 20.81 -27.09
C TYR A 775 -3.99 21.33 -27.21
N ILE A 776 -3.71 21.99 -28.33
CA ILE A 776 -2.46 22.66 -28.62
C ILE A 776 -2.58 24.13 -28.20
N PRO A 777 -1.63 24.68 -27.42
CA PRO A 777 -1.61 26.11 -27.09
C PRO A 777 -1.30 26.94 -28.34
N ILE A 778 -2.12 27.95 -28.62
CA ILE A 778 -1.91 28.91 -29.70
C ILE A 778 -1.63 30.28 -29.10
N TYR A 779 -0.42 30.78 -29.33
CA TYR A 779 0.06 32.07 -28.85
C TYR A 779 -0.21 33.18 -29.88
N SER A 780 0.27 34.39 -29.57
CA SER A 780 0.26 35.49 -30.53
C SER A 780 0.95 35.11 -31.83
N LYS A 781 0.53 35.70 -32.96
CA LYS A 781 1.15 35.47 -34.27
C LYS A 781 2.67 35.69 -34.25
N GLU A 782 3.12 36.73 -33.56
CA GLU A 782 4.54 37.05 -33.41
C GLU A 782 5.28 35.93 -32.68
N THR A 783 4.73 35.45 -31.55
CA THR A 783 5.28 34.33 -30.78
C THR A 783 5.31 33.03 -31.59
N MET A 784 4.25 32.72 -32.33
CA MET A 784 4.17 31.51 -33.17
C MET A 784 5.22 31.53 -34.30
N ASN A 785 5.44 32.69 -34.91
CA ASN A 785 6.45 32.88 -35.95
C ASN A 785 7.87 32.79 -35.38
N ASP A 786 8.13 33.42 -34.22
CA ASP A 786 9.42 33.34 -33.53
C ASP A 786 9.75 31.90 -33.11
N LEU A 787 8.79 31.18 -32.54
CA LEU A 787 8.92 29.76 -32.22
C LEU A 787 9.24 28.93 -33.47
N SER A 788 8.53 29.19 -34.58
CA SER A 788 8.79 28.48 -35.84
C SER A 788 10.22 28.73 -36.33
N ALA A 789 10.67 29.99 -36.35
CA ALA A 789 12.00 30.35 -36.85
C ALA A 789 13.13 29.75 -35.99
N LYS A 790 12.97 29.77 -34.65
CA LYS A 790 13.94 29.16 -33.73
C LYS A 790 14.01 27.64 -33.89
N MET A 791 12.86 26.98 -33.96
CA MET A 791 12.81 25.52 -34.15
C MET A 791 13.30 25.10 -35.54
N GLU A 792 13.05 25.90 -36.57
CA GLU A 792 13.59 25.67 -37.93
C GLU A 792 15.11 25.81 -37.95
N SER A 793 15.67 26.84 -37.31
CA SER A 793 17.14 27.00 -37.21
C SER A 793 17.81 25.81 -36.50
N LEU A 794 17.18 25.26 -35.46
CA LEU A 794 17.67 24.05 -34.77
C LEU A 794 17.57 22.81 -35.67
N TYR A 795 16.47 22.67 -36.40
CA TYR A 795 16.27 21.60 -37.39
C TYR A 795 17.34 21.65 -38.47
N ASP A 796 17.56 22.81 -39.08
CA ASP A 796 18.54 22.99 -40.16
C ASP A 796 19.95 22.66 -39.69
N SER A 797 20.32 23.10 -38.48
CA SER A 797 21.63 22.79 -37.88
C SER A 797 21.85 21.28 -37.73
N ARG A 798 20.83 20.54 -37.28
CA ARG A 798 20.90 19.08 -37.19
C ARG A 798 20.82 18.40 -38.55
N SER A 799 20.08 18.95 -39.50
CA SER A 799 20.02 18.43 -40.87
C SER A 799 21.37 18.55 -41.57
N VAL A 800 22.11 19.64 -41.37
CA VAL A 800 23.49 19.80 -41.89
C VAL A 800 24.39 18.70 -41.34
N PHE A 801 24.39 18.49 -40.02
CA PHE A 801 25.15 17.40 -39.39
C PHE A 801 24.83 16.04 -40.01
N TRP A 802 23.54 15.70 -40.16
CA TRP A 802 23.15 14.41 -40.72
C TRP A 802 23.53 14.26 -42.19
N ASN A 803 23.42 15.32 -43.00
CA ASN A 803 23.86 15.30 -44.40
C ASN A 803 25.38 15.09 -44.49
N GLU A 804 26.17 15.87 -43.76
CA GLU A 804 27.63 15.74 -43.75
C GLU A 804 28.08 14.36 -43.24
N PHE A 805 27.43 13.84 -42.19
CA PHE A 805 27.72 12.50 -41.67
C PHE A 805 27.39 11.42 -42.68
N SER A 806 26.24 11.48 -43.35
CA SER A 806 25.87 10.53 -44.40
C SER A 806 26.82 10.59 -45.59
N ASP A 807 27.26 11.78 -45.99
CA ASP A 807 28.24 11.96 -47.07
C ASP A 807 29.60 11.34 -46.71
N ILE A 808 30.08 11.53 -45.47
CA ILE A 808 31.31 10.89 -44.97
C ILE A 808 31.17 9.37 -44.97
N TYR A 809 30.06 8.86 -44.45
CA TYR A 809 29.81 7.42 -44.29
C TYR A 809 29.70 6.70 -45.65
N LEU A 810 29.05 7.31 -46.64
CA LEU A 810 28.93 6.75 -47.99
C LEU A 810 30.24 6.81 -48.78
N ASN A 811 31.11 7.78 -48.48
CA ASN A 811 32.41 7.96 -49.13
C ASN A 811 33.58 7.39 -48.30
N GLU A 812 33.34 6.49 -47.33
CA GLU A 812 34.37 5.87 -46.50
C GLU A 812 35.50 5.22 -47.33
N ASN A 813 35.21 4.71 -48.53
CA ASN A 813 36.20 4.13 -49.44
C ASN A 813 37.10 5.16 -50.14
N GLU A 814 36.78 6.45 -50.10
CA GLU A 814 37.63 7.54 -50.61
C GLU A 814 38.45 8.21 -49.51
N LEU A 815 38.07 8.00 -48.24
CA LEU A 815 38.70 8.57 -47.04
C LEU A 815 39.71 7.63 -46.36
N ILE A 816 39.58 6.32 -46.59
CA ILE A 816 40.50 5.24 -46.15
C ILE A 816 41.40 4.85 -47.33
#